data_AF-A0A673H8J7-F1
#
_entry.id   AF-A0A673H8J7-F1
#
_cell.length_a   1.000
_cell.length_b   1.000
_cell.length_c   1.000
_cell.angle_alpha   90.00
_cell.angle_beta   90.00
_cell.angle_gamma   90.00
#
_symmetry.space_group_name_H-M   'P 1'
#
loop_
_entity.id
_entity.type
_entity.pdbx_description
1 polymer ?
#
loop_
_entity_poly.entity_id
_entity_poly.type
_entity_poly.pdbx_seq_one_letter_code
_entity_poly.pdbx_strand_id
1 'polypeptide(L)'
;MEFFHRSPMKLLLFAAWFSSVLDPCRFDDICRSCHQNASCRLNDESKNACFCKQGFTGDGIKNCQDDNECENVTGICGPNATCTNNVGNYHCTCLSGFTANGKQEFQTNDGTYCKDIDECMDAGRCGPFSKCHNTNGSFICSCMRGYTSPAGPWFKPKNWTDCRENPKKHCHRDHRCIKDAVSNTLERMINLSTSERLKEIRHQTSADLSPVLLMSYIETMASPGDEAQHPEEHINETITNLVYSVNNLVEKDEKVEWDKINEDLRKYYVTTLLHTAEKETLALSAGYTHTTQMQVDAGEVEMKLYTFEPHQAHTQPVSINIQGNSISLTPKNSKEKNNTGSTSIVFLIYNNIGDLLKPADDPGVADYSRYAAAGEITVNSPVIAAAISNTKTFALNNVTFTLKHTQEIDPALDETKCAFWEYSQSMMGHWSLDGCTRTHVNATHTSCSCNHLTHFAILMSSAQANWFCSLIAGLLHYFFLAAFAWMCIEGIHLYLIVVGVIYNKGFLHRNFYLFGYGSPAVVVAISATLGHKYYGTSTVCWLSTEHNFIWSFIGPACLIILVNLLAFAVIIFKVYRHTAVKIPEISHYENIRSCARGAIALLFVLGVTWTFGVMHILYETTLTAYLFTFANVFQGMFIFIFLCVLSRRIQEEYYRLFKNVPCCFECLR
;
A
#
# COMPACT_ATOMS: atom_id res chain seq x y z
N MET A 1 16.78 67.92 84.40
CA MET A 1 15.34 68.08 84.68
C MET A 1 14.93 66.84 85.46
N GLU A 2 15.16 66.72 86.77
CA GLU A 2 14.58 67.54 87.85
C GLU A 2 13.08 67.81 87.67
N PHE A 3 12.31 67.54 88.74
CA PHE A 3 10.85 67.64 88.95
C PHE A 3 10.06 66.38 88.54
N PHE A 4 9.35 65.64 89.40
CA PHE A 4 8.80 65.95 90.72
C PHE A 4 8.65 64.68 91.58
N HIS A 5 9.22 64.78 92.77
CA HIS A 5 8.96 63.97 93.95
C HIS A 5 7.60 64.39 94.53
N ARG A 6 6.68 63.43 94.81
CA ARG A 6 5.70 63.41 95.93
C ARG A 6 4.42 62.64 95.55
N SER A 7 4.34 61.37 95.94
CA SER A 7 3.23 60.94 96.80
C SER A 7 3.56 59.59 97.44
N PRO A 8 3.37 59.44 98.76
CA PRO A 8 3.85 58.32 99.56
C PRO A 8 2.90 57.13 99.49
N MET A 9 2.85 56.47 98.33
CA MET A 9 2.29 55.12 98.20
C MET A 9 3.45 54.09 98.17
N LYS A 10 4.34 54.23 99.17
CA LYS A 10 5.03 53.10 99.77
C LYS A 10 3.96 52.07 100.13
N LEU A 11 3.94 50.92 99.45
CA LEU A 11 3.91 49.58 100.05
C LEU A 11 3.61 48.51 98.99
N LEU A 12 2.83 48.83 97.95
CA LEU A 12 2.33 47.81 97.01
C LEU A 12 3.40 47.32 96.02
N LEU A 13 4.29 48.20 95.56
CA LEU A 13 5.38 47.80 94.66
C LEU A 13 6.53 47.09 95.39
N PHE A 14 6.62 47.26 96.72
CA PHE A 14 7.56 46.51 97.57
C PHE A 14 7.10 45.06 97.78
N ALA A 15 5.80 44.75 97.58
CA ALA A 15 5.29 43.38 97.58
C ALA A 15 5.53 42.65 96.24
N ALA A 16 5.58 43.38 95.12
CA ALA A 16 5.98 42.82 93.82
C ALA A 16 7.51 42.53 93.75
N TRP A 17 8.29 43.17 94.63
CA TRP A 17 9.69 42.86 94.88
C TRP A 17 9.89 41.55 95.66
N PHE A 18 8.83 40.94 96.23
CA PHE A 18 8.95 39.71 97.02
C PHE A 18 8.54 38.43 96.28
N SER A 19 7.92 38.51 95.09
CA SER A 19 7.63 37.32 94.27
C SER A 19 8.74 36.97 93.27
N SER A 20 9.82 37.74 93.25
CA SER A 20 10.95 37.60 92.32
C SER A 20 12.24 37.06 92.98
N VAL A 21 12.19 36.67 94.27
CA VAL A 21 13.37 36.18 95.01
C VAL A 21 13.00 34.99 95.93
N LEU A 22 12.64 33.86 95.32
CA LEU A 22 12.81 32.52 95.92
C LEU A 22 13.36 31.61 94.83
N ASP A 23 14.69 31.48 94.84
CA ASP A 23 15.48 30.50 94.09
C ASP A 23 15.05 29.08 94.53
N PRO A 24 14.91 28.12 93.61
CA PRO A 24 16.06 27.25 93.43
C PRO A 24 16.32 26.89 91.97
N CYS A 25 17.56 27.12 91.58
CA CYS A 25 18.31 26.34 90.62
C CYS A 25 17.92 24.85 90.66
N ARG A 26 17.21 24.40 89.63
CA ARG A 26 17.47 23.15 88.89
C ARG A 26 16.37 22.94 87.88
N PHE A 27 16.62 23.23 86.60
CA PHE A 27 16.07 22.45 85.49
C PHE A 27 16.91 22.65 84.22
N ASP A 28 18.23 22.80 84.37
CA ASP A 28 19.21 22.84 83.28
C ASP A 28 20.02 21.53 83.19
N ASP A 29 19.35 20.39 83.41
CA ASP A 29 19.99 19.06 83.39
C ASP A 29 19.47 18.15 82.26
N ILE A 30 18.52 18.58 81.42
CA ILE A 30 18.03 17.74 80.31
C ILE A 30 18.94 17.86 79.08
N CYS A 31 19.31 19.07 78.65
CA CYS A 31 20.12 19.25 77.43
C CYS A 31 21.59 18.81 77.57
N ARG A 32 22.13 18.65 78.79
CA ARG A 32 23.52 18.18 79.01
C ARG A 32 23.67 16.67 78.82
N SER A 33 22.56 15.93 78.80
CA SER A 33 22.53 14.46 78.77
C SER A 33 21.78 13.91 77.55
N CYS A 34 21.60 14.71 76.49
CA CYS A 34 21.00 14.21 75.26
C CYS A 34 21.92 13.17 74.60
N HIS A 35 21.31 12.20 73.91
CA HIS A 35 22.04 11.22 73.11
C HIS A 35 22.88 11.93 72.03
N GLN A 36 24.00 11.34 71.61
CA GLN A 36 24.92 11.93 70.62
C GLN A 36 24.25 12.27 69.27
N ASN A 37 23.20 11.52 68.92
CA ASN A 37 22.36 11.73 67.74
C ASN A 37 21.06 12.47 68.06
N ALA A 38 21.01 13.29 69.11
CA ALA A 38 19.87 14.14 69.46
C ALA A 38 20.26 15.62 69.53
N SER A 39 19.26 16.50 69.45
CA SER A 39 19.38 17.96 69.56
C SER A 39 18.34 18.48 70.55
N CYS A 40 18.72 19.45 71.38
CA CYS A 40 17.82 20.02 72.37
C CYS A 40 16.99 21.14 71.73
N ARG A 41 15.66 21.10 71.87
CA ARG A 41 14.74 22.16 71.40
C ARG A 41 13.72 22.52 72.47
N LEU A 42 13.20 23.75 72.41
CA LEU A 42 12.10 24.24 73.24
C LEU A 42 10.80 23.61 72.75
N ASN A 43 10.08 22.92 73.63
CA ASN A 43 8.74 22.43 73.32
C ASN A 43 7.69 23.53 73.62
N ASP A 44 6.48 23.42 73.06
CA ASP A 44 5.40 24.43 73.19
C ASP A 44 4.99 24.77 74.65
N GLU A 45 5.36 23.90 75.60
CA GLU A 45 5.19 24.12 77.05
C GLU A 45 6.38 24.80 77.75
N SER A 46 7.30 25.42 77.00
CA SER A 46 8.49 26.10 77.55
C SER A 46 9.48 25.20 78.32
N LYS A 47 9.47 23.87 78.07
CA LYS A 47 10.43 22.90 78.63
C LYS A 47 11.46 22.46 77.57
N ASN A 48 12.72 22.37 77.98
CA ASN A 48 13.81 21.84 77.16
C ASN A 48 13.69 20.31 77.03
N ALA A 49 13.58 19.79 75.80
CA ALA A 49 13.52 18.36 75.52
C ALA A 49 14.54 17.95 74.44
N CYS A 50 15.09 16.74 74.57
CA CYS A 50 15.98 16.16 73.57
C CYS A 50 15.14 15.50 72.48
N PHE A 51 15.38 15.86 71.23
CA PHE A 51 14.77 15.22 70.07
C PHE A 51 15.87 14.59 69.22
N CYS A 52 15.68 13.33 68.80
CA CYS A 52 16.61 12.71 67.87
C CYS A 52 16.79 13.59 66.62
N LYS A 53 18.02 13.62 66.09
CA LYS A 53 18.35 14.30 64.84
C LYS A 53 17.55 13.64 63.72
N GLN A 54 17.35 14.38 62.61
CA GLN A 54 16.65 13.85 61.43
C GLN A 54 17.32 12.53 60.95
N GLY A 55 16.51 11.52 60.62
CA GLY A 55 16.96 10.17 60.26
C GLY A 55 17.17 9.22 61.46
N PHE A 56 16.75 9.62 62.66
CA PHE A 56 16.82 8.78 63.86
C PHE A 56 15.53 8.83 64.68
N THR A 57 15.10 7.69 65.19
CA THR A 57 13.96 7.57 66.10
C THR A 57 14.38 7.03 67.48
N GLY A 58 13.74 7.54 68.53
CA GLY A 58 13.97 7.06 69.90
C GLY A 58 13.55 8.08 70.96
N ASP A 59 14.07 7.92 72.18
CA ASP A 59 13.71 8.73 73.35
C ASP A 59 14.49 10.05 73.45
N GLY A 60 15.46 10.29 72.56
CA GLY A 60 16.29 11.50 72.53
C GLY A 60 17.33 11.60 73.65
N ILE A 61 17.24 10.76 74.69
CA ILE A 61 18.04 10.86 75.92
C ILE A 61 19.06 9.72 75.98
N LYS A 62 18.64 8.47 75.82
CA LYS A 62 19.51 7.28 75.86
C LYS A 62 19.55 6.52 74.55
N ASN A 63 18.52 6.62 73.73
CA ASN A 63 18.35 5.85 72.53
C ASN A 63 17.91 6.77 71.38
N CYS A 64 18.75 6.90 70.36
CA CYS A 64 18.35 7.33 69.02
C CYS A 64 18.93 6.33 68.05
N GLN A 65 18.07 5.46 67.52
CA GLN A 65 18.42 4.45 66.54
C GLN A 65 18.21 5.03 65.15
N ASP A 66 19.05 4.60 64.23
CA ASP A 66 18.96 4.96 62.84
C ASP A 66 17.63 4.48 62.25
N ASP A 67 16.93 5.36 61.56
CA ASP A 67 15.72 4.99 60.84
C ASP A 67 16.10 4.34 59.53
N ASN A 68 15.92 3.04 59.40
CA ASN A 68 16.16 2.39 58.12
C ASN A 68 15.03 2.73 57.14
N GLU A 69 15.18 3.83 56.40
CA GLU A 69 14.14 4.29 55.50
C GLU A 69 13.89 3.35 54.33
N CYS A 70 14.87 2.49 53.99
CA CYS A 70 14.74 1.47 52.95
C CYS A 70 13.84 0.30 53.36
N GLU A 71 13.72 0.01 54.66
CA GLU A 71 12.82 -1.03 55.18
C GLU A 71 11.49 -0.45 55.66
N ASN A 72 11.51 0.76 56.25
CA ASN A 72 10.33 1.39 56.83
C ASN A 72 9.40 2.05 55.80
N VAL A 73 9.89 2.38 54.59
CA VAL A 73 9.09 2.99 53.52
C VAL A 73 9.24 2.17 52.23
N THR A 74 8.18 1.46 51.86
CA THR A 74 8.15 0.67 50.61
C THR A 74 8.28 1.60 49.40
N GLY A 75 9.33 1.41 48.60
CA GLY A 75 9.51 2.13 47.33
C GLY A 75 9.96 3.59 47.48
N ILE A 76 10.65 3.95 48.57
CA ILE A 76 11.09 5.34 48.84
C ILE A 76 11.90 5.98 47.71
N CYS A 77 12.64 5.18 46.93
CA CYS A 77 13.48 5.62 45.80
C CYS A 77 12.75 5.72 44.44
N GLY A 78 11.47 5.34 44.38
CA GLY A 78 10.73 5.22 43.13
C GLY A 78 11.13 3.99 42.29
N PRO A 79 10.50 3.80 41.11
CA PRO A 79 10.82 2.68 40.22
C PRO A 79 12.23 2.83 39.61
N ASN A 80 12.86 1.70 39.28
CA ASN A 80 14.20 1.62 38.65
C ASN A 80 15.36 2.20 39.48
N ALA A 81 15.23 2.19 40.82
CA ALA A 81 16.25 2.64 41.76
C ALA A 81 16.41 1.67 42.93
N THR A 82 17.61 1.62 43.51
CA THR A 82 17.95 0.84 44.71
C THR A 82 18.21 1.77 45.89
N CYS A 83 17.56 1.50 47.02
CA CYS A 83 17.75 2.23 48.26
C CYS A 83 18.91 1.63 49.06
N THR A 84 19.83 2.47 49.52
CA THR A 84 20.88 2.09 50.47
C THR A 84 20.78 2.96 51.70
N ASN A 85 20.61 2.31 52.86
CA ASN A 85 20.52 2.97 54.14
C ASN A 85 21.92 3.30 54.68
N ASN A 86 22.14 4.54 55.09
CA ASN A 86 23.34 4.98 55.77
C ASN A 86 22.96 5.48 57.17
N VAL A 87 23.94 5.61 58.06
CA VAL A 87 23.66 6.12 59.40
C VAL A 87 23.26 7.60 59.35
N GLY A 88 22.00 7.89 59.65
CA GLY A 88 21.34 9.18 59.73
C GLY A 88 20.73 9.68 58.42
N ASN A 89 20.81 8.91 57.34
CA ASN A 89 20.18 9.21 56.05
C ASN A 89 20.14 7.98 55.13
N TYR A 90 19.42 8.09 54.03
CA TYR A 90 19.50 7.13 52.93
C TYR A 90 19.96 7.83 51.65
N HIS A 91 20.40 7.01 50.70
CA HIS A 91 20.61 7.43 49.32
C HIS A 91 20.05 6.41 48.34
N CYS A 92 19.60 6.92 47.21
CA CYS A 92 19.07 6.14 46.10
C CYS A 92 20.10 6.12 44.97
N THR A 93 20.29 4.95 44.37
CA THR A 93 21.12 4.76 43.17
C THR A 93 20.25 4.23 42.04
N CYS A 94 20.43 4.75 40.82
CA CYS A 94 19.67 4.22 39.68
C CYS A 94 20.17 2.83 39.27
N LEU A 95 19.25 1.97 38.83
CA LEU A 95 19.62 0.70 38.20
C LEU A 95 20.43 0.96 36.92
N SER A 96 21.25 -0.02 36.52
CA SER A 96 21.99 0.02 35.25
C SER A 96 21.05 0.34 34.08
N GLY A 97 21.44 1.28 33.22
CA GLY A 97 20.61 1.77 32.11
C GLY A 97 19.77 3.02 32.45
N PHE A 98 19.79 3.49 33.69
CA PHE A 98 19.05 4.68 34.13
C PHE A 98 20.01 5.75 34.70
N THR A 99 19.60 7.01 34.64
CA THR A 99 20.34 8.14 35.20
C THR A 99 19.41 9.13 35.92
N ALA A 100 19.86 9.66 37.05
CA ALA A 100 19.19 10.73 37.79
C ALA A 100 19.93 12.06 37.53
N ASN A 101 19.72 12.65 36.35
CA ASN A 101 20.37 13.90 35.93
C ASN A 101 21.91 13.88 36.08
N GLY A 102 22.56 12.75 35.78
CA GLY A 102 24.02 12.60 35.90
C GLY A 102 24.55 12.40 37.32
N LYS A 103 23.68 12.34 38.35
CA LYS A 103 24.08 11.97 39.71
C LYS A 103 24.09 10.45 39.87
N GLN A 104 25.11 9.93 40.54
CA GLN A 104 25.17 8.51 40.94
C GLN A 104 24.27 8.22 42.14
N GLU A 105 24.13 9.19 43.05
CA GLU A 105 23.36 9.09 44.28
C GLU A 105 22.42 10.28 44.41
N PHE A 106 21.18 10.04 44.85
CA PHE A 106 20.17 11.07 45.06
C PHE A 106 19.22 10.76 46.22
N GLN A 107 18.44 11.75 46.66
CA GLN A 107 17.37 11.61 47.65
C GLN A 107 16.06 12.06 47.01
N THR A 108 14.96 11.34 47.23
CA THR A 108 13.71 11.53 46.45
C THR A 108 12.97 12.84 46.66
N ASN A 109 13.41 13.65 47.62
CA ASN A 109 12.80 14.93 47.95
C ASN A 109 13.36 16.12 47.14
N ASP A 110 14.38 15.90 46.30
CA ASP A 110 15.02 16.96 45.50
C ASP A 110 14.44 17.10 44.07
N GLY A 111 13.40 16.31 43.74
CA GLY A 111 12.78 16.26 42.41
C GLY A 111 13.54 15.43 41.39
N THR A 112 14.58 14.68 41.79
CA THR A 112 15.27 13.74 40.93
C THR A 112 14.63 12.36 40.96
N TYR A 113 14.57 11.73 39.79
CA TYR A 113 14.09 10.37 39.59
C TYR A 113 14.92 9.69 38.50
N CYS A 114 14.97 8.36 38.51
CA CYS A 114 15.71 7.60 37.52
C CYS A 114 14.99 7.64 36.18
N LYS A 115 15.59 8.35 35.22
CA LYS A 115 15.15 8.38 33.83
C LYS A 115 16.00 7.41 33.02
N ASP A 116 15.36 6.71 32.10
CA ASP A 116 16.04 5.85 31.13
C ASP A 116 17.11 6.62 30.34
N ILE A 117 18.27 6.00 30.15
CA ILE A 117 19.34 6.58 29.34
C ILE A 117 19.00 6.28 27.88
N ASP A 118 18.77 7.33 27.08
CA ASP A 118 18.59 7.14 25.64
C ASP A 118 19.94 6.93 24.97
N GLU A 119 20.24 5.66 24.75
CA GLU A 119 21.54 5.22 24.26
C GLU A 119 21.68 5.39 22.75
N CYS A 120 20.56 5.63 22.05
CA CYS A 120 20.53 5.90 20.62
C CYS A 120 20.88 7.35 20.27
N MET A 121 21.02 8.22 21.28
CA MET A 121 21.54 9.58 21.10
C MET A 121 23.06 9.58 20.79
N ASP A 122 23.77 8.49 21.10
CA ASP A 122 25.19 8.33 20.75
C ASP A 122 25.35 7.63 19.39
N ALA A 123 25.78 8.38 18.38
CA ALA A 123 25.93 7.89 17.02
C ALA A 123 27.09 6.89 16.93
N GLY A 124 26.78 5.59 16.90
CA GLY A 124 27.76 4.52 16.72
C GLY A 124 27.50 3.24 17.51
N ARG A 125 26.51 3.22 18.40
CA ARG A 125 26.24 2.08 19.28
C ARG A 125 25.84 0.78 18.58
N CYS A 126 25.26 0.88 17.38
CA CYS A 126 24.74 -0.27 16.63
C CYS A 126 25.60 -0.69 15.42
N GLY A 127 26.79 -0.10 15.22
CA GLY A 127 27.61 -0.36 14.04
C GLY A 127 27.02 0.23 12.74
N PRO A 128 27.66 0.03 11.57
CA PRO A 128 27.15 0.52 10.29
C PRO A 128 25.97 -0.32 9.77
N PHE A 129 25.11 0.29 8.95
CA PHE A 129 23.94 -0.36 8.32
C PHE A 129 22.91 -0.92 9.32
N SER A 130 22.78 -0.28 10.47
CA SER A 130 21.82 -0.62 11.51
C SER A 130 21.07 0.61 12.04
N LYS A 131 19.91 0.38 12.64
CA LYS A 131 19.10 1.36 13.35
C LYS A 131 19.14 1.05 14.84
N CYS A 132 19.25 2.07 15.68
CA CYS A 132 19.20 1.94 17.13
C CYS A 132 17.79 2.21 17.63
N HIS A 133 17.30 1.37 18.55
CA HIS A 133 16.01 1.51 19.20
C HIS A 133 16.21 1.51 20.71
N ASN A 134 15.85 2.62 21.34
CA ASN A 134 15.96 2.77 22.78
C ASN A 134 14.83 2.00 23.48
N THR A 135 15.14 1.30 24.56
CA THR A 135 14.19 0.50 25.34
C THR A 135 14.31 0.87 26.82
N ASN A 136 13.27 0.67 27.63
CA ASN A 136 13.37 1.03 29.04
C ASN A 136 14.45 0.21 29.78
N GLY A 137 15.54 0.86 30.17
CA GLY A 137 16.73 0.32 30.82
C GLY A 137 17.79 -0.27 29.88
N SER A 138 17.62 -0.18 28.55
CA SER A 138 18.56 -0.76 27.58
C SER A 138 18.31 -0.25 26.15
N PHE A 139 18.94 -0.87 25.16
CA PHE A 139 18.69 -0.59 23.76
C PHE A 139 18.86 -1.86 22.94
N ILE A 140 18.30 -1.84 21.74
CA ILE A 140 18.44 -2.92 20.77
C ILE A 140 18.70 -2.34 19.39
N CYS A 141 19.46 -3.06 18.59
CA CYS A 141 19.80 -2.67 17.23
C CYS A 141 19.00 -3.51 16.24
N SER A 142 18.60 -2.91 15.12
CA SER A 142 18.07 -3.65 13.97
C SER A 142 18.90 -3.40 12.71
N CYS A 143 19.01 -4.38 11.82
CA CYS A 143 19.67 -4.18 10.53
C CYS A 143 18.79 -3.39 9.55
N MET A 144 19.40 -2.53 8.74
CA MET A 144 18.72 -1.86 7.64
C MET A 144 18.36 -2.83 6.50
N ARG A 145 17.39 -2.46 5.68
CA ARG A 145 16.96 -3.24 4.50
C ARG A 145 18.12 -3.76 3.66
N GLY A 146 18.11 -5.07 3.41
CA GLY A 146 19.14 -5.76 2.61
C GLY A 146 20.36 -6.23 3.41
N TYR A 147 20.43 -5.97 4.71
CA TYR A 147 21.47 -6.44 5.61
C TYR A 147 20.92 -7.43 6.65
N THR A 148 21.77 -8.31 7.16
CA THR A 148 21.42 -9.28 8.20
C THR A 148 22.58 -9.48 9.15
N SER A 149 22.28 -9.91 10.38
CA SER A 149 23.26 -10.34 11.36
C SER A 149 23.09 -11.85 11.64
N PRO A 150 24.12 -12.54 12.16
CA PRO A 150 23.98 -13.94 12.58
C PRO A 150 22.89 -14.16 13.64
N ALA A 151 22.57 -13.13 14.43
CA ALA A 151 21.56 -13.18 15.49
C ALA A 151 20.13 -12.97 14.96
N GLY A 152 19.96 -12.42 13.76
CA GLY A 152 18.67 -12.02 13.19
C GLY A 152 18.65 -10.55 12.77
N PRO A 153 17.49 -10.03 12.31
CA PRO A 153 17.32 -8.60 12.04
C PRO A 153 17.43 -7.75 13.30
N TRP A 154 17.02 -8.25 14.48
CA TRP A 154 17.26 -7.60 15.79
C TRP A 154 18.43 -8.23 16.54
N PHE A 155 19.25 -7.42 17.20
CA PHE A 155 20.37 -7.89 18.01
C PHE A 155 20.75 -6.88 19.09
N LYS A 156 21.24 -7.40 20.23
CA LYS A 156 21.98 -6.57 21.19
C LYS A 156 23.44 -6.51 20.76
N PRO A 157 24.04 -5.32 20.63
CA PRO A 157 25.42 -5.22 20.17
C PRO A 157 26.36 -5.83 21.21
N LYS A 158 27.06 -6.88 20.79
CA LYS A 158 28.20 -7.47 21.50
C LYS A 158 29.42 -7.33 20.60
N ASN A 159 30.62 -7.53 21.15
CA ASN A 159 31.82 -7.62 20.32
C ASN A 159 31.58 -8.66 19.19
N TRP A 160 31.63 -8.19 17.93
CA TRP A 160 31.47 -8.94 16.66
C TRP A 160 30.06 -9.13 16.06
N THR A 161 29.01 -8.46 16.55
CA THR A 161 27.71 -8.44 15.87
C THR A 161 27.52 -7.16 15.05
N ASP A 162 27.79 -7.24 13.74
CA ASP A 162 27.54 -6.17 12.77
C ASP A 162 26.60 -6.65 11.65
N CYS A 163 25.84 -5.71 11.09
CA CYS A 163 25.00 -5.96 9.93
C CYS A 163 25.86 -6.10 8.67
N ARG A 164 25.71 -7.23 7.97
CA ARG A 164 26.40 -7.52 6.70
C ARG A 164 25.37 -7.63 5.59
N GLU A 165 25.76 -7.29 4.36
CA GLU A 165 24.86 -7.43 3.21
C GLU A 165 24.39 -8.89 3.13
N ASN A 166 23.08 -9.08 2.97
CA ASN A 166 22.49 -10.40 2.97
C ASN A 166 22.96 -11.18 1.72
N PRO A 167 23.74 -12.28 1.86
CA PRO A 167 24.20 -13.05 0.71
C PRO A 167 23.05 -13.67 -0.10
N LYS A 168 21.85 -13.75 0.49
CA LYS A 168 20.61 -14.23 -0.13
C LYS A 168 19.69 -13.10 -0.63
N LYS A 169 20.20 -11.89 -0.89
CA LYS A 169 19.41 -10.73 -1.35
C LYS A 169 18.48 -11.02 -2.55
N HIS A 170 18.92 -11.88 -3.49
CA HIS A 170 18.14 -12.27 -4.67
C HIS A 170 17.44 -13.63 -4.55
N CYS A 171 17.46 -14.24 -3.38
CA CYS A 171 16.88 -15.57 -3.14
C CYS A 171 15.38 -15.65 -3.41
N HIS A 172 14.65 -14.52 -3.31
CA HIS A 172 13.23 -14.40 -3.69
C HIS A 172 12.92 -14.73 -5.16
N ARG A 173 13.95 -14.87 -6.02
CA ARG A 173 13.81 -15.26 -7.43
C ARG A 173 14.05 -16.76 -7.67
N ASP A 174 14.54 -17.50 -6.68
CA ASP A 174 14.87 -18.92 -6.77
C ASP A 174 14.04 -19.73 -5.77
N HIS A 175 13.13 -20.55 -6.28
CA HIS A 175 12.24 -21.37 -5.47
C HIS A 175 12.98 -22.32 -4.51
N ARG A 176 14.13 -22.88 -4.90
CA ARG A 176 14.91 -23.77 -4.04
C ARG A 176 15.51 -23.00 -2.87
N CYS A 177 16.03 -21.81 -3.15
CA CYS A 177 16.59 -20.95 -2.12
C CYS A 177 15.53 -20.50 -1.10
N ILE A 178 14.33 -20.15 -1.56
CA ILE A 178 13.19 -19.81 -0.68
C ILE A 178 12.87 -20.99 0.21
N LYS A 179 12.69 -22.18 -0.37
CA LYS A 179 12.34 -23.40 0.38
C LYS A 179 13.37 -23.71 1.48
N ASP A 180 14.67 -23.62 1.15
CA ASP A 180 15.74 -23.85 2.11
C ASP A 180 15.75 -22.78 3.22
N ALA A 181 15.48 -21.51 2.87
CA ALA A 181 15.42 -20.43 3.85
C ALA A 181 14.23 -20.56 4.81
N VAL A 182 13.06 -20.95 4.28
CA VAL A 182 11.85 -21.23 5.07
C VAL A 182 12.11 -22.41 6.01
N SER A 183 12.64 -23.52 5.49
CA SER A 183 12.95 -24.72 6.31
C SER A 183 13.89 -24.39 7.46
N ASN A 184 14.98 -23.66 7.19
CA ASN A 184 15.95 -23.28 8.22
C ASN A 184 15.34 -22.35 9.30
N THR A 185 14.43 -21.46 8.91
CA THR A 185 13.76 -20.55 9.85
C THR A 185 12.76 -21.33 10.71
N LEU A 186 12.01 -22.23 10.08
CA LEU A 186 11.07 -23.11 10.75
C LEU A 186 11.78 -24.01 11.77
N GLU A 187 12.89 -24.66 11.40
CA GLU A 187 13.68 -25.50 12.32
C GLU A 187 14.19 -24.76 13.55
N ARG A 188 14.50 -23.46 13.43
CA ARG A 188 14.89 -22.63 14.58
C ARG A 188 13.76 -22.38 15.56
N MET A 189 12.51 -22.36 15.08
CA MET A 189 11.34 -21.94 15.84
C MET A 189 10.38 -23.07 16.20
N ILE A 190 10.56 -24.27 15.62
CA ILE A 190 9.65 -25.43 15.81
C ILE A 190 9.68 -26.00 17.23
N ASN A 191 10.77 -25.81 17.96
CA ASN A 191 10.90 -26.26 19.35
C ASN A 191 10.31 -25.29 20.38
N LEU A 192 9.81 -24.13 19.94
CA LEU A 192 9.16 -23.15 20.81
C LEU A 192 7.66 -23.43 20.91
N SER A 193 7.05 -23.13 22.06
CA SER A 193 5.59 -23.16 22.17
C SER A 193 4.95 -22.12 21.23
N THR A 194 3.68 -22.32 20.86
CA THR A 194 2.96 -21.42 19.94
C THR A 194 3.01 -19.95 20.40
N SER A 195 2.88 -19.71 21.70
CA SER A 195 2.95 -18.35 22.28
C SER A 195 4.35 -17.75 22.18
N GLU A 196 5.40 -18.49 22.54
CA GLU A 196 6.79 -18.04 22.42
C GLU A 196 7.17 -17.79 20.96
N ARG A 197 6.73 -18.68 20.06
CA ARG A 197 6.94 -18.56 18.62
C ARG A 197 6.31 -17.28 18.07
N LEU A 198 5.05 -16.99 18.38
CA LEU A 198 4.38 -15.77 17.92
C LEU A 198 4.96 -14.50 18.56
N LYS A 199 5.40 -14.58 19.82
CA LYS A 199 6.10 -13.47 20.49
C LYS A 199 7.43 -13.15 19.81
N GLU A 200 8.19 -14.18 19.45
CA GLU A 200 9.44 -14.05 18.69
C GLU A 200 9.18 -13.51 17.28
N ILE A 201 8.18 -14.03 16.57
CA ILE A 201 7.81 -13.55 15.23
C ILE A 201 7.44 -12.06 15.29
N ARG A 202 6.60 -11.65 16.24
CA ARG A 202 6.24 -10.23 16.44
C ARG A 202 7.48 -9.37 16.64
N HIS A 203 8.41 -9.83 17.47
CA HIS A 203 9.66 -9.10 17.70
C HIS A 203 10.44 -8.99 16.40
N GLN A 204 10.66 -10.09 15.69
CA GLN A 204 11.47 -10.09 14.47
C GLN A 204 10.85 -9.31 13.31
N THR A 205 9.52 -9.34 13.15
CA THR A 205 8.82 -8.61 12.08
C THR A 205 8.74 -7.11 12.28
N SER A 206 9.04 -6.61 13.48
CA SER A 206 9.06 -5.15 13.74
C SER A 206 10.29 -4.43 13.15
N ALA A 207 11.28 -5.16 12.62
CA ALA A 207 12.42 -4.58 11.91
C ALA A 207 12.20 -4.58 10.40
N ASP A 208 13.03 -3.81 9.69
CA ASP A 208 13.15 -3.85 8.23
C ASP A 208 13.29 -5.30 7.73
N LEU A 209 12.28 -5.80 7.02
CA LEU A 209 12.26 -7.16 6.50
C LEU A 209 12.89 -7.27 5.10
N SER A 210 13.27 -8.49 4.74
CA SER A 210 13.57 -8.85 3.36
C SER A 210 12.47 -9.76 2.83
N PRO A 211 12.27 -9.87 1.49
CA PRO A 211 11.15 -10.64 0.95
C PRO A 211 11.16 -12.11 1.38
N VAL A 212 12.36 -12.69 1.57
CA VAL A 212 12.53 -14.08 2.01
C VAL A 212 12.15 -14.27 3.48
N LEU A 213 12.55 -13.32 4.34
CA LEU A 213 12.20 -13.37 5.77
C LEU A 213 10.69 -13.20 5.95
N LEU A 214 10.09 -12.28 5.21
CA LEU A 214 8.65 -12.07 5.15
C LEU A 214 7.91 -13.38 4.83
N MET A 215 8.30 -14.08 3.75
CA MET A 215 7.73 -15.39 3.39
C MET A 215 7.95 -16.43 4.50
N SER A 216 9.14 -16.46 5.09
CA SER A 216 9.49 -17.43 6.13
C SER A 216 8.66 -17.24 7.40
N TYR A 217 8.41 -15.99 7.81
CA TYR A 217 7.57 -15.72 8.98
C TYR A 217 6.09 -16.07 8.72
N ILE A 218 5.57 -15.84 7.50
CA ILE A 218 4.22 -16.27 7.13
C ILE A 218 4.09 -17.79 7.26
N GLU A 219 5.03 -18.56 6.72
CA GLU A 219 5.02 -20.03 6.82
C GLU A 219 5.19 -20.52 8.26
N THR A 220 6.03 -19.82 9.04
CA THR A 220 6.25 -20.17 10.44
C THR A 220 5.00 -19.92 11.29
N MET A 221 4.22 -18.86 10.98
CA MET A 221 2.91 -18.64 11.60
C MET A 221 1.86 -19.64 11.14
N ALA A 222 1.89 -20.04 9.86
CA ALA A 222 0.97 -21.02 9.28
C ALA A 222 1.23 -22.46 9.74
N SER A 223 2.41 -22.71 10.31
CA SER A 223 2.81 -24.02 10.81
C SER A 223 1.96 -24.41 12.03
N PRO A 224 1.48 -25.66 12.14
CA PRO A 224 0.65 -26.10 13.25
C PRO A 224 1.28 -25.77 14.61
N GLY A 225 0.48 -25.25 15.53
CA GLY A 225 0.85 -25.07 16.93
C GLY A 225 0.55 -26.31 17.77
N ASP A 226 1.12 -26.39 18.96
CA ASP A 226 0.77 -27.42 19.95
C ASP A 226 -0.65 -27.16 20.50
N GLU A 227 -1.50 -28.19 20.51
CA GLU A 227 -2.81 -28.18 21.19
C GLU A 227 -2.60 -28.27 22.72
N ALA A 228 -2.19 -27.17 23.35
CA ALA A 228 -2.05 -27.11 24.81
C ALA A 228 -3.10 -26.18 25.44
N GLN A 229 -3.80 -26.73 26.44
CA GLN A 229 -4.79 -26.05 27.26
C GLN A 229 -4.10 -25.00 28.15
N HIS A 230 -4.08 -23.74 27.69
CA HIS A 230 -3.45 -22.62 28.41
C HIS A 230 -4.49 -21.75 29.14
N PRO A 231 -4.09 -21.07 30.25
CA PRO A 231 -4.93 -20.07 30.91
C PRO A 231 -5.35 -18.91 29.98
N GLU A 232 -6.56 -18.35 30.18
CA GLU A 232 -7.13 -17.30 29.31
C GLU A 232 -6.23 -16.07 29.11
N GLU A 233 -5.44 -15.67 30.12
CA GLU A 233 -4.51 -14.53 30.03
C GLU A 233 -3.40 -14.77 28.98
N HIS A 234 -2.93 -16.02 28.87
CA HIS A 234 -1.93 -16.40 27.88
C HIS A 234 -2.52 -16.43 26.46
N ILE A 235 -3.82 -16.71 26.32
CA ILE A 235 -4.54 -16.68 25.05
C ILE A 235 -4.63 -15.25 24.53
N ASN A 236 -4.99 -14.29 25.39
CA ASN A 236 -5.06 -12.86 25.03
C ASN A 236 -3.69 -12.34 24.56
N GLU A 237 -2.60 -12.64 25.27
CA GLU A 237 -1.25 -12.25 24.86
C GLU A 237 -0.87 -12.88 23.50
N THR A 238 -1.19 -14.17 23.31
CA THR A 238 -0.86 -14.91 22.08
C THR A 238 -1.61 -14.35 20.86
N ILE A 239 -2.92 -14.11 20.99
CA ILE A 239 -3.74 -13.50 19.91
C ILE A 239 -3.23 -12.09 19.61
N THR A 240 -2.91 -11.31 20.65
CA THR A 240 -2.31 -9.98 20.46
C THR A 240 -1.01 -10.07 19.67
N ASN A 241 -0.12 -11.00 20.02
CA ASN A 241 1.14 -11.19 19.30
C ASN A 241 0.93 -11.61 17.85
N LEU A 242 -0.07 -12.47 17.57
CA LEU A 242 -0.45 -12.84 16.21
C LEU A 242 -0.91 -11.61 15.41
N VAL A 243 -1.86 -10.83 15.92
CA VAL A 243 -2.42 -9.66 15.20
C VAL A 243 -1.34 -8.62 14.91
N TYR A 244 -0.47 -8.31 15.89
CA TYR A 244 0.66 -7.40 15.66
C TYR A 244 1.68 -7.98 14.66
N SER A 245 1.91 -9.31 14.66
CA SER A 245 2.78 -9.94 13.66
C SER A 245 2.22 -9.80 12.25
N VAL A 246 0.91 -10.02 12.08
CA VAL A 246 0.22 -9.83 10.81
C VAL A 246 0.26 -8.37 10.38
N ASN A 247 0.02 -7.42 11.30
CA ASN A 247 0.11 -5.99 11.06
C ASN A 247 1.47 -5.60 10.49
N ASN A 248 2.57 -5.96 11.15
CA ASN A 248 3.94 -5.66 10.73
C ASN A 248 4.24 -6.14 9.29
N LEU A 249 3.60 -7.23 8.84
CA LEU A 249 3.79 -7.77 7.49
C LEU A 249 2.98 -7.04 6.41
N VAL A 250 1.96 -6.26 6.78
CA VAL A 250 1.08 -5.53 5.85
C VAL A 250 1.15 -4.01 6.01
N GLU A 251 2.12 -3.51 6.79
CA GLU A 251 2.37 -2.08 6.91
C GLU A 251 2.70 -1.44 5.56
N LYS A 252 2.38 -0.15 5.41
CA LYS A 252 2.48 0.55 4.12
C LYS A 252 3.92 0.59 3.58
N ASP A 253 4.89 0.68 4.46
CA ASP A 253 6.31 0.73 4.16
C ASP A 253 6.88 -0.61 3.73
N GLU A 254 6.26 -1.73 4.11
CA GLU A 254 6.64 -3.08 3.71
C GLU A 254 6.10 -3.50 2.33
N LYS A 255 5.19 -2.72 1.74
CA LYS A 255 4.75 -2.88 0.34
C LYS A 255 5.92 -2.95 -0.64
N VAL A 256 6.98 -2.20 -0.38
CA VAL A 256 8.20 -2.18 -1.24
C VAL A 256 8.87 -3.54 -1.32
N GLU A 257 8.79 -4.36 -0.26
CA GLU A 257 9.35 -5.71 -0.25
C GLU A 257 8.41 -6.72 -0.92
N TRP A 258 7.09 -6.58 -0.69
CA TRP A 258 6.08 -7.35 -1.43
C TRP A 258 6.19 -7.15 -2.94
N ASP A 259 6.46 -5.92 -3.40
CA ASP A 259 6.57 -5.58 -4.82
C ASP A 259 7.75 -6.27 -5.53
N LYS A 260 8.75 -6.75 -4.78
CA LYS A 260 9.88 -7.51 -5.32
C LYS A 260 9.56 -9.00 -5.55
N ILE A 261 8.45 -9.49 -4.98
CA ILE A 261 8.01 -10.89 -5.07
C ILE A 261 7.24 -11.09 -6.38
N ASN A 262 7.48 -12.21 -7.06
CA ASN A 262 6.71 -12.61 -8.24
C ASN A 262 5.20 -12.64 -7.92
N GLU A 263 4.36 -12.24 -8.87
CA GLU A 263 2.91 -12.05 -8.65
C GLU A 263 2.22 -13.31 -8.11
N ASP A 264 2.49 -14.49 -8.70
CA ASP A 264 1.91 -15.76 -8.26
C ASP A 264 2.33 -16.13 -6.83
N LEU A 265 3.62 -15.94 -6.49
CA LEU A 265 4.11 -16.19 -5.13
C LEU A 265 3.52 -15.16 -4.15
N ARG A 266 3.37 -13.91 -4.57
CA ARG A 266 2.78 -12.85 -3.75
C ARG A 266 1.34 -13.21 -3.39
N LYS A 267 0.53 -13.61 -4.38
CA LYS A 267 -0.87 -14.07 -4.16
C LYS A 267 -0.93 -15.25 -3.19
N TYR A 268 -0.03 -16.23 -3.35
CA TYR A 268 0.09 -17.36 -2.43
C TYR A 268 0.34 -16.90 -0.99
N TYR A 269 1.40 -16.13 -0.75
CA TYR A 269 1.78 -15.72 0.61
C TYR A 269 0.79 -14.76 1.26
N VAL A 270 0.17 -13.84 0.50
CA VAL A 270 -0.89 -12.97 1.01
C VAL A 270 -2.11 -13.81 1.40
N THR A 271 -2.53 -14.76 0.56
CA THR A 271 -3.66 -15.65 0.87
C THR A 271 -3.36 -16.53 2.08
N THR A 272 -2.15 -17.07 2.20
CA THR A 272 -1.70 -17.81 3.37
C THR A 272 -1.75 -16.94 4.62
N LEU A 273 -1.27 -15.70 4.58
CA LEU A 273 -1.31 -14.78 5.71
C LEU A 273 -2.74 -14.50 6.19
N LEU A 274 -3.65 -14.21 5.25
CA LEU A 274 -5.08 -14.00 5.51
C LEU A 274 -5.73 -15.24 6.15
N HIS A 275 -5.52 -16.41 5.55
CA HIS A 275 -6.02 -17.68 6.07
C HIS A 275 -5.49 -18.01 7.47
N THR A 276 -4.18 -17.82 7.69
CA THR A 276 -3.53 -18.06 8.98
C THR A 276 -4.07 -17.15 10.06
N ALA A 277 -4.27 -15.86 9.77
CA ALA A 277 -4.83 -14.91 10.73
C ALA A 277 -6.23 -15.34 11.22
N GLU A 278 -7.11 -15.78 10.31
CA GLU A 278 -8.44 -16.29 10.66
C GLU A 278 -8.35 -17.61 11.44
N LYS A 279 -7.63 -18.59 10.89
CA LYS A 279 -7.59 -19.96 11.41
C LYS A 279 -6.93 -20.04 12.79
N GLU A 280 -5.77 -19.39 12.97
CA GLU A 280 -5.04 -19.43 14.24
C GLU A 280 -5.80 -18.66 15.33
N THR A 281 -6.43 -17.52 14.99
CA THR A 281 -7.27 -16.80 15.96
C THR A 281 -8.47 -17.66 16.40
N LEU A 282 -9.13 -18.35 15.47
CA LEU A 282 -10.22 -19.25 15.82
C LEU A 282 -9.75 -20.44 16.67
N ALA A 283 -8.60 -21.03 16.32
CA ALA A 283 -8.01 -22.13 17.09
C ALA A 283 -7.67 -21.70 18.54
N LEU A 284 -7.03 -20.54 18.70
CA LEU A 284 -6.72 -19.97 20.01
C LEU A 284 -7.99 -19.64 20.80
N SER A 285 -9.03 -19.15 20.12
CA SER A 285 -10.32 -18.82 20.76
C SER A 285 -11.06 -20.04 21.31
N ALA A 286 -10.73 -21.26 20.87
CA ALA A 286 -11.33 -22.47 21.40
C ALA A 286 -10.95 -22.72 22.87
N GLY A 287 -9.88 -22.07 23.37
CA GLY A 287 -9.49 -22.14 24.77
C GLY A 287 -10.35 -21.30 25.72
N TYR A 288 -11.20 -20.39 25.22
CA TYR A 288 -12.10 -19.61 26.10
C TYR A 288 -13.25 -20.47 26.59
N THR A 289 -13.44 -20.49 27.91
CA THR A 289 -14.55 -21.22 28.56
C THR A 289 -15.76 -20.34 28.81
N HIS A 290 -15.59 -19.02 28.80
CA HIS A 290 -16.65 -18.04 29.06
C HIS A 290 -16.93 -17.14 27.86
N THR A 291 -18.03 -16.38 27.96
CA THR A 291 -18.38 -15.33 26.99
C THR A 291 -17.37 -14.19 27.12
N THR A 292 -16.56 -13.98 26.08
CA THR A 292 -15.43 -13.04 26.09
C THR A 292 -15.49 -12.17 24.83
N GLN A 293 -15.20 -10.89 25.01
CA GLN A 293 -15.01 -9.94 23.91
C GLN A 293 -13.58 -9.40 23.98
N MET A 294 -12.86 -9.48 22.88
CA MET A 294 -11.48 -8.99 22.75
C MET A 294 -11.37 -8.12 21.50
N GLN A 295 -10.65 -7.01 21.61
CA GLN A 295 -10.31 -6.15 20.49
C GLN A 295 -8.81 -5.88 20.50
N VAL A 296 -8.18 -5.97 19.33
CA VAL A 296 -6.79 -5.59 19.11
C VAL A 296 -6.75 -4.65 17.93
N ASP A 297 -6.33 -3.41 18.18
CA ASP A 297 -6.04 -2.41 17.15
C ASP A 297 -4.51 -2.30 17.02
N ALA A 298 -3.98 -2.72 15.87
CA ALA A 298 -2.55 -2.66 15.56
C ALA A 298 -2.23 -1.56 14.53
N GLY A 299 -3.21 -0.75 14.09
CA GLY A 299 -3.04 0.31 13.11
C GLY A 299 -3.59 -0.05 11.72
N GLU A 300 -2.89 -0.90 10.96
CA GLU A 300 -3.32 -1.34 9.61
C GLU A 300 -4.21 -2.58 9.67
N VAL A 301 -4.10 -3.36 10.75
CA VAL A 301 -4.96 -4.51 11.04
C VAL A 301 -5.68 -4.30 12.37
N GLU A 302 -6.99 -4.47 12.35
CA GLU A 302 -7.80 -4.48 13.57
C GLU A 302 -8.61 -5.78 13.63
N MET A 303 -8.61 -6.40 14.81
CA MET A 303 -9.29 -7.66 15.08
C MET A 303 -10.30 -7.46 16.21
N LYS A 304 -11.52 -7.99 16.04
CA LYS A 304 -12.52 -8.14 17.10
C LYS A 304 -12.95 -9.59 17.22
N LEU A 305 -12.82 -10.16 18.40
CA LEU A 305 -13.23 -11.52 18.73
C LEU A 305 -14.40 -11.49 19.71
N TYR A 306 -15.41 -12.31 19.43
CA TYR A 306 -16.55 -12.55 20.30
C TYR A 306 -16.70 -14.05 20.51
N THR A 307 -16.65 -14.50 21.76
CA THR A 307 -16.99 -15.87 22.15
C THR A 307 -18.28 -15.87 22.93
N PHE A 308 -19.15 -16.84 22.70
CA PHE A 308 -20.40 -17.00 23.44
C PHE A 308 -20.70 -18.47 23.71
N GLU A 309 -21.45 -18.69 24.78
CA GLU A 309 -21.88 -20.02 25.20
C GLU A 309 -23.06 -20.52 24.34
N PRO A 310 -23.17 -21.84 24.10
CA PRO A 310 -24.18 -22.41 23.20
C PRO A 310 -25.64 -22.19 23.64
N HIS A 311 -25.89 -21.82 24.90
CA HIS A 311 -27.23 -21.51 25.40
C HIS A 311 -27.69 -20.07 25.11
N GLN A 312 -26.77 -19.17 24.74
CA GLN A 312 -27.07 -17.82 24.27
C GLN A 312 -27.36 -17.86 22.77
N ALA A 313 -28.55 -18.37 22.40
CA ALA A 313 -29.00 -18.33 21.02
C ALA A 313 -29.22 -16.87 20.57
N HIS A 314 -28.27 -16.31 19.82
CA HIS A 314 -28.43 -15.01 19.20
C HIS A 314 -29.54 -15.07 18.15
N THR A 315 -30.67 -14.43 18.46
CA THR A 315 -31.74 -14.11 17.49
C THR A 315 -31.53 -12.77 16.81
N GLN A 316 -30.58 -11.97 17.31
CA GLN A 316 -30.22 -10.66 16.76
C GLN A 316 -28.93 -10.75 15.93
N PRO A 317 -28.79 -9.92 14.89
CA PRO A 317 -27.54 -9.83 14.13
C PRO A 317 -26.37 -9.40 15.01
N VAL A 318 -25.24 -10.09 14.89
CA VAL A 318 -23.99 -9.68 15.51
C VAL A 318 -23.33 -8.69 14.56
N SER A 319 -23.31 -7.41 14.94
CA SER A 319 -22.75 -6.34 14.13
C SER A 319 -21.59 -5.65 14.83
N ILE A 320 -20.59 -5.30 14.06
CA ILE A 320 -19.44 -4.54 14.52
C ILE A 320 -19.21 -3.35 13.61
N ASN A 321 -18.69 -2.27 14.19
CA ASN A 321 -18.16 -1.12 13.46
C ASN A 321 -16.68 -0.99 13.82
N ILE A 322 -15.84 -0.93 12.79
CA ILE A 322 -14.41 -0.73 12.87
C ILE A 322 -14.06 0.43 11.94
N GLN A 323 -13.63 1.56 12.52
CA GLN A 323 -13.14 2.73 11.77
C GLN A 323 -14.13 3.27 10.69
N GLY A 324 -15.45 3.14 10.93
CA GLY A 324 -16.50 3.56 9.98
C GLY A 324 -16.92 2.48 8.97
N ASN A 325 -16.24 1.33 8.97
CA ASN A 325 -16.61 0.13 8.22
C ASN A 325 -17.44 -0.78 9.12
N SER A 326 -18.55 -1.33 8.62
CA SER A 326 -19.41 -2.22 9.40
C SER A 326 -19.60 -3.57 8.72
N ILE A 327 -19.70 -4.61 9.53
CA ILE A 327 -20.07 -5.96 9.10
C ILE A 327 -21.05 -6.54 10.13
N SER A 328 -22.10 -7.17 9.62
CA SER A 328 -23.19 -7.72 10.40
C SER A 328 -23.52 -9.13 9.92
N LEU A 329 -23.46 -10.08 10.84
CA LEU A 329 -23.76 -11.49 10.62
C LEU A 329 -25.18 -11.77 11.08
N THR A 330 -26.05 -12.16 10.14
CA THR A 330 -27.43 -12.53 10.46
C THR A 330 -27.53 -14.04 10.70
N PRO A 331 -27.85 -14.50 11.92
CA PRO A 331 -28.06 -15.91 12.18
C PRO A 331 -29.34 -16.42 11.51
N LYS A 332 -29.32 -17.67 11.07
CA LYS A 332 -30.49 -18.42 10.61
C LYS A 332 -31.18 -19.02 11.84
N ASN A 333 -32.51 -18.92 11.92
CA ASN A 333 -33.28 -19.53 12.99
C ASN A 333 -33.14 -21.06 12.98
N SER A 334 -32.20 -21.60 13.76
CA SER A 334 -32.02 -23.03 13.98
C SER A 334 -32.68 -23.45 15.29
N LYS A 335 -33.36 -24.61 15.27
CA LYS A 335 -34.00 -25.23 16.44
C LYS A 335 -33.10 -26.25 17.16
N GLU A 336 -31.86 -26.46 16.71
CA GLU A 336 -30.95 -27.43 17.32
C GLU A 336 -30.24 -26.82 18.54
N LYS A 337 -30.60 -27.33 19.73
CA LYS A 337 -30.13 -26.86 21.05
C LYS A 337 -29.05 -27.73 21.69
N ASN A 338 -28.56 -28.77 21.01
CA ASN A 338 -27.73 -29.81 21.62
C ASN A 338 -26.27 -29.75 21.12
N ASN A 339 -25.55 -28.68 21.43
CA ASN A 339 -24.09 -28.69 21.30
C ASN A 339 -23.44 -28.08 22.53
N THR A 340 -22.43 -28.77 23.07
CA THR A 340 -21.73 -28.44 24.32
C THR A 340 -20.44 -27.64 24.09
N GLY A 341 -20.33 -26.91 22.97
CA GLY A 341 -19.13 -26.13 22.63
C GLY A 341 -19.42 -24.63 22.53
N SER A 342 -18.50 -23.80 23.03
CA SER A 342 -18.49 -22.35 22.81
C SER A 342 -18.36 -22.05 21.32
N THR A 343 -19.02 -20.99 20.86
CA THR A 343 -18.92 -20.51 19.47
C THR A 343 -18.15 -19.20 19.47
N SER A 344 -17.18 -19.09 18.57
CA SER A 344 -16.32 -17.92 18.44
C SER A 344 -16.53 -17.31 17.06
N ILE A 345 -16.65 -15.98 17.03
CA ILE A 345 -16.73 -15.17 15.83
C ILE A 345 -15.57 -14.19 15.86
N VAL A 346 -14.69 -14.28 14.87
CA VAL A 346 -13.61 -13.32 14.66
C VAL A 346 -13.96 -12.42 13.49
N PHE A 347 -13.70 -11.14 13.65
CA PHE A 347 -13.73 -10.14 12.60
C PHE A 347 -12.35 -9.54 12.43
N LEU A 348 -11.90 -9.42 11.19
CA LEU A 348 -10.62 -8.84 10.82
C LEU A 348 -10.86 -7.75 9.78
N ILE A 349 -10.13 -6.64 9.89
CA ILE A 349 -10.08 -5.62 8.85
C ILE A 349 -8.62 -5.32 8.52
N TYR A 350 -8.34 -5.17 7.23
CA TYR A 350 -7.04 -4.85 6.68
C TYR A 350 -7.16 -3.57 5.85
N ASN A 351 -6.55 -2.49 6.34
CA ASN A 351 -6.70 -1.17 5.73
C ASN A 351 -5.92 -1.00 4.42
N ASN A 352 -4.74 -1.62 4.29
CA ASN A 352 -3.83 -1.32 3.19
C ASN A 352 -3.36 -2.55 2.37
N ILE A 353 -4.10 -3.65 2.43
CA ILE A 353 -3.76 -4.88 1.68
C ILE A 353 -4.35 -4.90 0.26
N GLY A 354 -5.26 -3.96 -0.08
CA GLY A 354 -5.98 -3.94 -1.36
C GLY A 354 -5.07 -3.90 -2.60
N ASP A 355 -3.95 -3.16 -2.51
CA ASP A 355 -2.95 -3.10 -3.59
C ASP A 355 -2.24 -4.44 -3.81
N LEU A 356 -2.03 -5.22 -2.74
CA LEU A 356 -1.39 -6.54 -2.82
C LEU A 356 -2.32 -7.59 -3.43
N LEU A 357 -3.64 -7.35 -3.33
CA LEU A 357 -4.70 -8.20 -3.86
C LEU A 357 -5.28 -7.65 -5.16
N LYS A 358 -4.58 -6.77 -5.87
CA LYS A 358 -5.08 -6.23 -7.13
C LYS A 358 -5.39 -7.36 -8.13
N PRO A 359 -6.58 -7.38 -8.75
CA PRO A 359 -6.93 -8.40 -9.74
C PRO A 359 -6.06 -8.27 -11.00
N ALA A 360 -5.58 -9.40 -11.51
CA ALA A 360 -4.84 -9.46 -12.78
C ALA A 360 -5.77 -9.34 -14.00
N ASP A 361 -6.93 -9.99 -13.89
CA ASP A 361 -7.99 -10.01 -14.89
C ASP A 361 -9.29 -9.47 -14.30
N ASP A 362 -10.21 -9.04 -15.15
CA ASP A 362 -11.52 -8.55 -14.72
C ASP A 362 -12.42 -9.69 -14.23
N PRO A 363 -12.82 -9.71 -12.93
CA PRO A 363 -13.72 -10.73 -12.41
C PRO A 363 -15.21 -10.45 -12.73
N GLY A 364 -15.49 -9.52 -13.64
CA GLY A 364 -16.84 -9.11 -14.03
C GLY A 364 -17.30 -7.80 -13.38
N VAL A 365 -16.36 -6.95 -12.98
CA VAL A 365 -16.62 -5.63 -12.38
C VAL A 365 -17.02 -4.63 -13.45
N ALA A 366 -16.32 -4.65 -14.58
CA ALA A 366 -16.54 -3.66 -15.61
C ALA A 366 -17.86 -3.89 -16.36
N ASP A 367 -18.61 -2.82 -16.53
CA ASP A 367 -19.80 -2.83 -17.37
C ASP A 367 -19.43 -2.57 -18.83
N TYR A 368 -19.03 -3.63 -19.54
CA TYR A 368 -18.74 -3.59 -20.99
C TYR A 368 -19.96 -3.19 -21.84
N SER A 369 -21.17 -3.13 -21.26
CA SER A 369 -22.34 -2.59 -21.96
C SER A 369 -22.29 -1.07 -22.08
N ARG A 370 -21.63 -0.39 -21.12
CA ARG A 370 -21.53 1.07 -21.03
C ARG A 370 -20.19 1.62 -21.54
N TYR A 371 -19.09 0.87 -21.41
CA TYR A 371 -17.74 1.31 -21.83
C TYR A 371 -16.98 0.23 -22.61
N ALA A 372 -16.24 0.65 -23.65
CA ALA A 372 -15.41 -0.22 -24.51
C ALA A 372 -14.21 -0.85 -23.80
N ALA A 373 -13.77 -0.18 -22.74
CA ALA A 373 -12.61 -0.51 -21.94
C ALA A 373 -13.01 -0.43 -20.47
N ALA A 374 -12.76 -1.49 -19.72
CA ALA A 374 -12.68 -1.40 -18.28
C ALA A 374 -11.50 -0.50 -17.91
N GLY A 375 -11.71 0.54 -17.11
CA GLY A 375 -10.58 1.17 -16.42
C GLY A 375 -9.90 0.12 -15.54
N GLU A 376 -8.62 0.32 -15.21
CA GLU A 376 -7.88 -0.58 -14.33
C GLU A 376 -8.69 -0.89 -13.07
N ILE A 377 -8.88 -2.17 -12.77
CA ILE A 377 -9.74 -2.59 -11.67
C ILE A 377 -8.92 -2.52 -10.39
N THR A 378 -9.43 -1.74 -9.45
CA THR A 378 -8.77 -1.48 -8.17
C THR A 378 -9.65 -1.95 -7.02
N VAL A 379 -9.02 -2.42 -5.96
CA VAL A 379 -9.68 -2.65 -4.67
C VAL A 379 -9.85 -1.29 -3.99
N ASN A 380 -11.06 -0.71 -4.04
CA ASN A 380 -11.35 0.64 -3.53
C ASN A 380 -11.95 0.61 -2.12
N SER A 381 -11.48 -0.29 -1.26
CA SER A 381 -11.85 -0.36 0.14
C SER A 381 -10.80 -1.10 0.96
N PRO A 382 -10.85 -1.02 2.31
CA PRO A 382 -10.26 -2.03 3.17
C PRO A 382 -10.80 -3.42 2.84
N VAL A 383 -10.04 -4.46 3.19
CA VAL A 383 -10.52 -5.85 3.13
C VAL A 383 -11.06 -6.22 4.50
N ILE A 384 -12.32 -6.67 4.57
CA ILE A 384 -12.98 -7.06 5.82
C ILE A 384 -13.31 -8.55 5.78
N ALA A 385 -13.11 -9.25 6.88
CA ALA A 385 -13.36 -10.67 6.97
C ALA A 385 -14.10 -11.03 8.25
N ALA A 386 -14.85 -12.13 8.20
CA ALA A 386 -15.51 -12.72 9.35
C ALA A 386 -15.40 -14.24 9.27
N ALA A 387 -14.97 -14.87 10.36
CA ALA A 387 -14.86 -16.32 10.45
C ALA A 387 -15.51 -16.85 11.73
N ILE A 388 -16.07 -18.06 11.66
CA ILE A 388 -16.85 -18.67 12.72
C ILE A 388 -16.29 -20.07 13.01
N SER A 389 -16.02 -20.38 14.28
CA SER A 389 -15.45 -21.68 14.67
C SER A 389 -16.42 -22.85 14.47
N ASN A 390 -17.68 -22.71 14.90
CA ASN A 390 -18.68 -23.76 14.84
C ASN A 390 -19.88 -23.35 13.97
N THR A 391 -19.83 -23.74 12.70
CA THR A 391 -20.89 -23.42 11.71
C THR A 391 -22.18 -24.22 11.92
N LYS A 392 -22.18 -25.24 12.79
CA LYS A 392 -23.38 -26.01 13.14
C LYS A 392 -24.22 -25.30 14.21
N THR A 393 -23.58 -24.63 15.17
CA THR A 393 -24.28 -23.84 16.21
C THR A 393 -24.72 -22.47 15.69
N PHE A 394 -23.91 -21.84 14.83
CA PHE A 394 -24.26 -20.58 14.18
C PHE A 394 -24.41 -20.79 12.67
N ALA A 395 -25.63 -21.16 12.26
CA ALA A 395 -25.96 -21.24 10.85
C ALA A 395 -26.12 -19.82 10.29
N LEU A 396 -25.27 -19.41 9.34
CA LEU A 396 -25.36 -18.10 8.70
C LEU A 396 -26.56 -18.04 7.74
N ASN A 397 -27.30 -16.93 7.75
CA ASN A 397 -28.29 -16.62 6.71
C ASN A 397 -27.69 -15.73 5.61
N ASN A 398 -27.21 -14.56 6.01
CA ASN A 398 -26.47 -13.65 5.15
C ASN A 398 -25.51 -12.77 5.98
N VAL A 399 -24.52 -12.24 5.29
CA VAL A 399 -23.60 -11.23 5.79
C VAL A 399 -23.93 -9.92 5.10
N THR A 400 -24.07 -8.86 5.87
CA THR A 400 -24.21 -7.51 5.33
C THR A 400 -23.03 -6.68 5.78
N PHE A 401 -22.38 -5.97 4.88
CA PHE A 401 -21.25 -5.10 5.21
C PHE A 401 -21.33 -3.78 4.47
N THR A 402 -20.80 -2.73 5.09
CA THR A 402 -20.67 -1.39 4.50
C THR A 402 -19.23 -0.94 4.66
N LEU A 403 -18.57 -0.67 3.54
CA LEU A 403 -17.18 -0.26 3.51
C LEU A 403 -17.06 1.16 2.97
N LYS A 404 -16.16 1.93 3.59
CA LYS A 404 -15.75 3.25 3.12
C LYS A 404 -14.81 3.10 1.92
N HIS A 405 -14.99 3.96 0.93
CA HIS A 405 -14.13 4.00 -0.23
C HIS A 405 -12.78 4.64 0.11
N THR A 406 -11.70 4.05 -0.42
CA THR A 406 -10.35 4.62 -0.32
C THR A 406 -10.26 5.92 -1.13
N GLN A 407 -10.92 5.95 -2.28
CA GLN A 407 -11.10 7.12 -3.13
C GLN A 407 -12.59 7.36 -3.37
N GLU A 408 -13.04 8.62 -3.22
CA GLU A 408 -14.42 9.00 -3.53
C GLU A 408 -14.77 8.68 -4.98
N ILE A 409 -15.98 8.17 -5.18
CA ILE A 409 -16.49 7.74 -6.49
C ILE A 409 -17.65 8.62 -6.93
N ASP A 410 -17.88 8.69 -8.24
CA ASP A 410 -19.14 9.18 -8.79
C ASP A 410 -20.05 7.99 -9.10
N PRO A 411 -21.13 7.76 -8.33
CA PRO A 411 -22.03 6.62 -8.55
C PRO A 411 -22.72 6.60 -9.92
N ALA A 412 -22.71 7.72 -10.65
CA ALA A 412 -23.26 7.79 -12.01
C ALA A 412 -22.26 7.31 -13.07
N LEU A 413 -20.96 7.46 -12.83
CA LEU A 413 -19.89 7.19 -13.80
C LEU A 413 -19.07 5.95 -13.46
N ASP A 414 -18.77 5.72 -12.18
CA ASP A 414 -17.92 4.62 -11.72
C ASP A 414 -18.77 3.39 -11.35
N GLU A 415 -18.32 2.21 -11.76
CA GLU A 415 -18.99 0.96 -11.43
C GLU A 415 -18.28 0.30 -10.24
N THR A 416 -19.05 -0.06 -9.21
CA THR A 416 -18.57 -0.75 -8.01
C THR A 416 -19.27 -2.09 -7.85
N LYS A 417 -18.51 -3.15 -7.62
CA LYS A 417 -19.06 -4.47 -7.28
C LYS A 417 -18.56 -4.95 -5.91
N CYS A 418 -19.43 -5.68 -5.24
CA CYS A 418 -19.11 -6.41 -4.01
C CYS A 418 -18.41 -7.70 -4.40
N ALA A 419 -17.16 -7.86 -3.96
CA ALA A 419 -16.37 -9.04 -4.27
C ALA A 419 -15.89 -9.73 -3.00
N PHE A 420 -15.49 -10.98 -3.17
CA PHE A 420 -14.87 -11.74 -2.11
C PHE A 420 -13.64 -12.50 -2.64
N TRP A 421 -12.69 -12.77 -1.75
CA TRP A 421 -11.47 -13.50 -2.09
C TRP A 421 -11.75 -15.00 -2.05
N GLU A 422 -11.86 -15.61 -3.22
CA GLU A 422 -12.06 -17.04 -3.40
C GLU A 422 -10.71 -17.74 -3.56
N TYR A 423 -10.42 -18.70 -2.70
CA TYR A 423 -9.19 -19.47 -2.72
C TYR A 423 -9.44 -20.94 -2.40
N SER A 424 -8.56 -21.80 -2.91
CA SER A 424 -8.62 -23.25 -2.70
C SER A 424 -7.51 -23.71 -1.74
N GLN A 425 -7.41 -25.03 -1.51
CA GLN A 425 -6.35 -25.64 -0.70
C GLN A 425 -4.93 -25.30 -1.18
N SER A 426 -4.76 -24.87 -2.44
CA SER A 426 -3.45 -24.43 -2.97
C SER A 426 -3.03 -23.03 -2.52
N MET A 427 -3.88 -22.30 -1.78
CA MET A 427 -3.70 -20.89 -1.39
C MET A 427 -3.53 -19.94 -2.59
N MET A 428 -3.85 -20.38 -3.80
CA MET A 428 -4.05 -19.49 -4.94
C MET A 428 -5.45 -18.90 -4.85
N GLY A 429 -5.51 -17.58 -4.69
CA GLY A 429 -6.76 -16.84 -4.57
C GLY A 429 -7.02 -15.89 -5.74
N HIS A 430 -8.29 -15.55 -5.93
CA HIS A 430 -8.76 -14.56 -6.89
C HIS A 430 -10.04 -13.88 -6.37
N TRP A 431 -10.37 -12.70 -6.89
CA TRP A 431 -11.64 -12.06 -6.58
C TRP A 431 -12.78 -12.70 -7.37
N SER A 432 -13.86 -13.03 -6.68
CA SER A 432 -15.12 -13.52 -7.27
C SER A 432 -16.29 -12.63 -6.83
N LEU A 433 -17.31 -12.55 -7.67
CA LEU A 433 -18.54 -11.79 -7.40
C LEU A 433 -19.71 -12.70 -6.98
N ASP A 434 -19.49 -14.01 -6.99
CA ASP A 434 -20.55 -15.00 -6.79
C ASP A 434 -21.14 -14.97 -5.38
N GLY A 435 -22.48 -14.99 -5.32
CA GLY A 435 -23.20 -14.98 -4.04
C GLY A 435 -23.21 -13.63 -3.31
N CYS A 436 -22.65 -12.58 -3.91
CA CYS A 436 -22.61 -11.22 -3.37
C CYS A 436 -23.45 -10.23 -4.20
N THR A 437 -24.22 -9.39 -3.53
CA THR A 437 -25.09 -8.38 -4.17
C THR A 437 -24.90 -7.02 -3.55
N ARG A 438 -24.83 -5.97 -4.39
CA ARG A 438 -24.77 -4.58 -3.94
C ARG A 438 -26.15 -4.10 -3.53
N THR A 439 -26.30 -3.65 -2.29
CA THR A 439 -27.58 -3.17 -1.75
C THR A 439 -27.71 -1.65 -1.84
N HIS A 440 -26.61 -0.93 -1.60
CA HIS A 440 -26.58 0.53 -1.64
C HIS A 440 -25.20 1.04 -2.06
N VAL A 441 -25.15 2.18 -2.74
CA VAL A 441 -23.92 2.88 -3.13
C VAL A 441 -24.11 4.37 -2.94
N ASN A 442 -23.11 5.05 -2.38
CA ASN A 442 -23.00 6.50 -2.40
C ASN A 442 -21.55 6.88 -2.78
N ALA A 443 -21.22 8.17 -2.78
CA ALA A 443 -19.87 8.62 -3.16
C ALA A 443 -18.74 8.10 -2.25
N THR A 444 -19.04 7.79 -0.98
CA THR A 444 -18.04 7.49 0.07
C THR A 444 -18.10 6.07 0.61
N HIS A 445 -19.20 5.34 0.38
CA HIS A 445 -19.48 4.03 0.95
C HIS A 445 -20.30 3.16 -0.01
N THR A 446 -20.01 1.87 0.01
CA THR A 446 -20.82 0.84 -0.66
C THR A 446 -21.25 -0.21 0.36
N SER A 447 -22.52 -0.59 0.30
CA SER A 447 -23.11 -1.65 1.13
C SER A 447 -23.42 -2.88 0.28
N CYS A 448 -23.14 -4.04 0.85
CA CYS A 448 -23.20 -5.34 0.20
C CYS A 448 -23.90 -6.39 1.07
N SER A 449 -24.51 -7.37 0.42
CA SER A 449 -25.09 -8.56 1.05
C SER A 449 -24.58 -9.83 0.37
N CYS A 450 -23.95 -10.71 1.12
CA CYS A 450 -23.41 -11.99 0.65
C CYS A 450 -23.99 -13.17 1.45
N ASN A 451 -23.93 -14.39 0.89
CA ASN A 451 -24.48 -15.61 1.51
C ASN A 451 -23.42 -16.58 2.08
N HIS A 452 -22.15 -16.16 2.11
CA HIS A 452 -21.02 -16.95 2.61
C HIS A 452 -20.11 -16.09 3.50
N LEU A 453 -19.06 -16.70 4.05
CA LEU A 453 -18.06 -16.05 4.91
C LEU A 453 -16.69 -16.21 4.29
N THR A 454 -16.02 -15.10 4.01
CA THR A 454 -14.68 -15.03 3.42
C THR A 454 -14.11 -13.61 3.68
N HIS A 455 -13.10 -13.21 2.91
CA HIS A 455 -12.57 -11.85 2.88
C HIS A 455 -13.29 -11.04 1.80
N PHE A 456 -13.95 -9.96 2.19
CA PHE A 456 -14.75 -9.09 1.32
C PHE A 456 -14.03 -7.77 1.01
N ALA A 457 -14.27 -7.25 -0.17
CA ALA A 457 -13.85 -5.91 -0.56
C ALA A 457 -14.80 -5.30 -1.61
N ILE A 458 -14.64 -4.00 -1.87
CA ILE A 458 -15.29 -3.29 -2.95
C ILE A 458 -14.32 -3.15 -4.11
N LEU A 459 -14.65 -3.76 -5.25
CA LEU A 459 -13.92 -3.54 -6.50
C LEU A 459 -14.53 -2.38 -7.25
N MET A 460 -13.69 -1.56 -7.87
CA MET A 460 -14.09 -0.41 -8.66
C MET A 460 -13.44 -0.45 -10.04
N SER A 461 -14.21 -0.08 -11.07
CA SER A 461 -13.69 0.31 -12.37
C SER A 461 -14.13 1.74 -12.69
N SER A 462 -13.16 2.64 -12.88
CA SER A 462 -13.46 4.04 -13.18
C SER A 462 -13.65 4.30 -14.67
N ALA A 463 -14.69 5.05 -15.02
CA ALA A 463 -14.99 5.44 -16.40
C ALA A 463 -14.20 6.68 -16.88
N GLN A 464 -13.60 7.46 -15.98
CA GLN A 464 -12.95 8.74 -16.33
C GLN A 464 -11.69 8.57 -17.17
N ALA A 465 -10.98 7.44 -17.05
CA ALA A 465 -9.80 7.14 -17.87
C ALA A 465 -10.14 6.92 -19.37
N ASN A 466 -11.40 6.68 -19.71
CA ASN A 466 -11.78 6.11 -21.01
C ASN A 466 -12.20 7.14 -22.06
N TRP A 467 -12.63 8.35 -21.68
CA TRP A 467 -13.11 9.34 -22.67
C TRP A 467 -11.99 9.82 -23.60
N PHE A 468 -10.80 10.05 -23.06
CA PHE A 468 -9.65 10.49 -23.84
C PHE A 468 -9.17 9.40 -24.82
N CYS A 469 -9.14 8.14 -24.37
CA CYS A 469 -8.77 7.00 -25.21
C CYS A 469 -9.78 6.76 -26.34
N SER A 470 -11.08 6.91 -26.04
CA SER A 470 -12.15 6.81 -27.03
C SER A 470 -12.07 7.94 -28.08
N LEU A 471 -11.77 9.17 -27.65
CA LEU A 471 -11.54 10.30 -28.55
C LEU A 471 -10.34 10.04 -29.47
N ILE A 472 -9.22 9.56 -28.92
CA ILE A 472 -8.03 9.20 -29.72
C ILE A 472 -8.36 8.10 -30.72
N ALA A 473 -9.04 7.04 -30.29
CA ALA A 473 -9.45 5.95 -31.18
C ALA A 473 -10.35 6.45 -32.32
N GLY A 474 -11.29 7.36 -32.03
CA GLY A 474 -12.14 8.02 -33.03
C GLY A 474 -11.35 8.85 -34.04
N LEU A 475 -10.39 9.65 -33.55
CA LEU A 475 -9.51 10.45 -34.41
C LEU A 475 -8.61 9.57 -35.29
N LEU A 476 -8.00 8.53 -34.72
CA LEU A 476 -7.18 7.59 -35.48
C LEU A 476 -8.02 6.87 -36.54
N HIS A 477 -9.23 6.41 -36.21
CA HIS A 477 -10.15 5.78 -37.17
C HIS A 477 -10.42 6.69 -38.37
N TYR A 478 -10.70 7.98 -38.11
CA TYR A 478 -10.90 8.98 -39.15
C TYR A 478 -9.63 9.22 -39.98
N PHE A 479 -8.48 9.45 -39.34
CA PHE A 479 -7.25 9.77 -40.06
C PHE A 479 -6.76 8.62 -40.95
N PHE A 480 -6.86 7.37 -40.49
CA PHE A 480 -6.50 6.23 -41.32
C PHE A 480 -7.44 6.07 -42.52
N LEU A 481 -8.77 6.15 -42.32
CA LEU A 481 -9.72 6.08 -43.44
C LEU A 481 -9.57 7.26 -44.41
N ALA A 482 -9.24 8.46 -43.91
CA ALA A 482 -8.94 9.61 -44.75
C ALA A 482 -7.67 9.38 -45.58
N ALA A 483 -6.62 8.81 -44.99
CA ALA A 483 -5.45 8.39 -45.75
C ALA A 483 -5.85 7.41 -46.86
N PHE A 484 -6.66 6.37 -46.58
CA PHE A 484 -7.16 5.45 -47.61
C PHE A 484 -8.00 6.13 -48.70
N ALA A 485 -8.90 7.04 -48.34
CA ALA A 485 -9.72 7.76 -49.32
C ALA A 485 -8.86 8.64 -50.25
N TRP A 486 -7.88 9.36 -49.71
CA TRP A 486 -6.92 10.15 -50.49
C TRP A 486 -6.02 9.28 -51.37
N MET A 487 -5.61 8.12 -50.86
CA MET A 487 -4.89 7.11 -51.63
C MET A 487 -5.70 6.63 -52.85
N CYS A 488 -7.00 6.39 -52.68
CA CYS A 488 -7.92 6.04 -53.78
C CYS A 488 -8.04 7.16 -54.82
N ILE A 489 -8.21 8.41 -54.35
CA ILE A 489 -8.31 9.59 -55.21
C ILE A 489 -7.06 9.75 -56.08
N GLU A 490 -5.86 9.62 -55.50
CA GLU A 490 -4.61 9.71 -56.26
C GLU A 490 -4.49 8.58 -57.30
N GLY A 491 -4.92 7.35 -56.96
CA GLY A 491 -5.00 6.23 -57.90
C GLY A 491 -5.91 6.52 -59.10
N ILE A 492 -7.11 7.06 -58.84
CA ILE A 492 -8.08 7.45 -59.88
C ILE A 492 -7.57 8.64 -60.69
N HIS A 493 -6.95 9.63 -60.05
CA HIS A 493 -6.39 10.81 -60.72
C HIS A 493 -5.30 10.40 -61.72
N LEU A 494 -4.39 9.50 -61.32
CA LEU A 494 -3.37 8.94 -62.22
C LEU A 494 -4.00 8.15 -63.37
N TYR A 495 -5.01 7.32 -63.09
CA TYR A 495 -5.75 6.58 -64.12
C TYR A 495 -6.37 7.51 -65.17
N LEU A 496 -7.04 8.59 -64.74
CA LEU A 496 -7.67 9.56 -65.65
C LEU A 496 -6.65 10.29 -66.53
N ILE A 497 -5.47 10.62 -65.99
CA ILE A 497 -4.35 11.19 -66.76
C ILE A 497 -3.88 10.19 -67.84
N VAL A 498 -3.68 8.92 -67.48
CA VAL A 498 -3.20 7.88 -68.41
C VAL A 498 -4.22 7.54 -69.49
N VAL A 499 -5.52 7.61 -69.17
CA VAL A 499 -6.58 7.35 -70.15
C VAL A 499 -6.79 8.54 -71.09
N GLY A 500 -6.28 9.73 -70.76
CA GLY A 500 -6.28 10.89 -71.65
C GLY A 500 -7.67 11.52 -71.79
N VAL A 501 -8.53 11.40 -70.78
CA VAL A 501 -9.83 12.07 -70.75
C VAL A 501 -9.60 13.56 -70.48
N ILE A 502 -10.08 14.45 -71.34
CA ILE A 502 -10.05 15.89 -71.10
C ILE A 502 -11.14 16.22 -70.08
N TYR A 503 -10.77 16.60 -68.86
CA TYR A 503 -11.70 16.94 -67.79
C TYR A 503 -11.47 18.35 -67.23
N ASN A 504 -12.53 18.94 -66.67
CA ASN A 504 -12.50 20.27 -66.08
C ASN A 504 -11.78 20.23 -64.70
N LYS A 505 -10.57 20.81 -64.63
CA LYS A 505 -9.68 20.74 -63.46
C LYS A 505 -10.30 21.28 -62.16
N GLY A 506 -11.11 22.35 -62.23
CA GLY A 506 -11.68 23.00 -61.04
C GLY A 506 -12.86 22.23 -60.41
N PHE A 507 -13.72 21.64 -61.24
CA PHE A 507 -14.88 20.88 -60.77
C PHE A 507 -14.47 19.58 -60.07
N LEU A 508 -13.45 18.90 -60.61
CA LEU A 508 -12.99 17.61 -60.09
C LEU A 508 -12.24 17.75 -58.76
N HIS A 509 -11.42 18.80 -58.61
CA HIS A 509 -10.63 19.02 -57.39
C HIS A 509 -11.52 19.26 -56.17
N ARG A 510 -12.58 20.08 -56.30
CA ARG A 510 -13.56 20.31 -55.22
C ARG A 510 -14.28 19.02 -54.80
N ASN A 511 -14.64 18.17 -55.76
CA ASN A 511 -15.31 16.90 -55.48
C ASN A 511 -14.36 15.88 -54.84
N PHE A 512 -13.06 15.92 -55.15
CA PHE A 512 -12.05 15.09 -54.49
C PHE A 512 -11.87 15.44 -53.02
N TYR A 513 -11.83 16.72 -52.65
CA TYR A 513 -11.78 17.11 -51.23
C TYR A 513 -13.04 16.68 -50.47
N LEU A 514 -14.22 16.84 -51.08
CA LEU A 514 -15.48 16.39 -50.51
C LEU A 514 -15.51 14.87 -50.30
N PHE A 515 -14.97 14.09 -51.24
CA PHE A 515 -14.90 12.63 -51.09
C PHE A 515 -13.83 12.21 -50.09
N GLY A 516 -12.61 12.75 -50.20
CA GLY A 516 -11.44 12.34 -49.42
C GLY A 516 -11.58 12.57 -47.92
N TYR A 517 -12.26 13.63 -47.51
CA TYR A 517 -12.54 13.90 -46.09
C TYR A 517 -13.98 13.61 -45.69
N GLY A 518 -14.93 13.71 -46.62
CA GLY A 518 -16.35 13.46 -46.33
C GLY A 518 -16.68 11.98 -46.16
N SER A 519 -16.16 11.09 -47.02
CA SER A 519 -16.49 9.66 -46.91
C SER A 519 -15.98 9.02 -45.61
N PRO A 520 -14.74 9.29 -45.13
CA PRO A 520 -14.29 8.82 -43.81
C PRO A 520 -15.12 9.41 -42.66
N ALA A 521 -15.48 10.70 -42.74
CA ALA A 521 -16.29 11.35 -41.71
C ALA A 521 -17.67 10.70 -41.58
N VAL A 522 -18.31 10.35 -42.70
CA VAL A 522 -19.60 9.64 -42.72
C VAL A 522 -19.47 8.25 -42.11
N VAL A 523 -18.43 7.48 -42.48
CA VAL A 523 -18.19 6.14 -41.91
C VAL A 523 -17.99 6.22 -40.41
N VAL A 524 -17.10 7.11 -39.95
CA VAL A 524 -16.81 7.29 -38.51
C VAL A 524 -18.04 7.79 -37.76
N ALA A 525 -18.83 8.70 -38.33
CA ALA A 525 -20.07 9.18 -37.70
C ALA A 525 -21.10 8.05 -37.55
N ILE A 526 -21.31 7.24 -38.59
CA ILE A 526 -22.20 6.06 -38.51
C ILE A 526 -21.66 5.09 -37.46
N SER A 527 -20.37 4.75 -37.49
CA SER A 527 -19.73 3.88 -36.51
C SER A 527 -19.80 4.41 -35.09
N ALA A 528 -19.68 5.72 -34.87
CA ALA A 528 -19.80 6.34 -33.55
C ALA A 528 -21.25 6.35 -33.06
N THR A 529 -22.23 6.64 -33.92
CA THR A 529 -23.66 6.58 -33.53
C THR A 529 -24.12 5.17 -33.20
N LEU A 530 -23.66 4.16 -33.95
CA LEU A 530 -24.04 2.76 -33.74
C LEU A 530 -23.18 2.05 -32.68
N GLY A 531 -21.99 2.58 -32.37
CA GLY A 531 -20.97 1.85 -31.63
C GLY A 531 -19.91 2.72 -30.94
N HIS A 532 -20.28 3.89 -30.39
CA HIS A 532 -19.36 4.72 -29.59
C HIS A 532 -18.65 3.92 -28.48
N LYS A 533 -19.33 2.91 -27.92
CA LYS A 533 -18.82 1.97 -26.92
C LYS A 533 -17.80 0.94 -27.43
N TYR A 534 -17.34 1.02 -28.68
CA TYR A 534 -16.31 0.12 -29.23
C TYR A 534 -15.04 0.87 -29.66
N TYR A 535 -14.93 2.15 -29.30
CA TYR A 535 -13.75 2.99 -29.52
C TYR A 535 -12.85 3.00 -28.27
N GLY A 536 -11.70 2.32 -28.35
CA GLY A 536 -10.72 2.16 -27.27
C GLY A 536 -10.79 0.77 -26.61
N THR A 537 -9.65 0.23 -26.20
CA THR A 537 -9.54 -0.97 -25.33
C THR A 537 -8.78 -0.62 -24.04
N SER A 538 -8.76 -1.51 -23.05
CA SER A 538 -8.08 -1.30 -21.75
C SER A 538 -6.55 -1.18 -21.87
N THR A 539 -5.98 -1.71 -22.95
CA THR A 539 -4.53 -1.73 -23.18
C THR A 539 -4.08 -0.83 -24.34
N VAL A 540 -4.97 -0.55 -25.31
CA VAL A 540 -4.65 0.20 -26.53
C VAL A 540 -5.81 1.12 -26.94
N CYS A 541 -5.51 2.36 -27.30
CA CYS A 541 -6.51 3.30 -27.81
C CYS A 541 -6.81 3.07 -29.29
N TRP A 542 -7.44 1.94 -29.61
CA TRP A 542 -7.87 1.55 -30.96
C TRP A 542 -9.26 0.88 -30.97
N LEU A 543 -9.81 0.59 -32.15
CA LEU A 543 -11.13 -0.06 -32.28
C LEU A 543 -11.10 -1.47 -31.67
N SER A 544 -12.15 -1.82 -30.91
CA SER A 544 -12.34 -3.17 -30.38
C SER A 544 -12.59 -4.19 -31.50
N THR A 545 -12.06 -5.40 -31.33
CA THR A 545 -12.31 -6.56 -32.20
C THR A 545 -13.61 -7.28 -31.87
N GLU A 546 -14.24 -6.93 -30.73
CA GLU A 546 -15.53 -7.49 -30.33
C GLU A 546 -16.66 -7.13 -31.29
N HIS A 547 -17.63 -8.03 -31.42
CA HIS A 547 -18.80 -7.88 -32.29
C HIS A 547 -18.48 -7.50 -33.74
N ASN A 548 -17.29 -7.83 -34.24
CA ASN A 548 -16.85 -7.48 -35.59
C ASN A 548 -16.82 -5.96 -35.84
N PHE A 549 -16.74 -5.12 -34.81
CA PHE A 549 -16.73 -3.66 -34.97
C PHE A 549 -15.52 -3.16 -35.79
N ILE A 550 -14.40 -3.86 -35.69
CA ILE A 550 -13.19 -3.65 -36.50
C ILE A 550 -13.46 -3.69 -38.01
N TRP A 551 -14.52 -4.36 -38.47
CA TRP A 551 -14.91 -4.38 -39.89
C TRP A 551 -15.40 -3.02 -40.42
N SER A 552 -15.78 -2.10 -39.53
CA SER A 552 -16.04 -0.71 -39.92
C SER A 552 -14.82 -0.01 -40.52
N PHE A 553 -13.62 -0.46 -40.14
CA PHE A 553 -12.35 -0.02 -40.69
C PHE A 553 -11.84 -0.96 -41.80
N ILE A 554 -11.77 -2.27 -41.53
CA ILE A 554 -11.18 -3.26 -42.44
C ILE A 554 -11.95 -3.35 -43.76
N GLY A 555 -13.29 -3.31 -43.71
CA GLY A 555 -14.13 -3.42 -44.90
C GLY A 555 -13.85 -2.31 -45.93
N PRO A 556 -13.99 -1.03 -45.56
CA PRO A 556 -13.64 0.09 -46.44
C PRO A 556 -12.17 0.08 -46.89
N ALA A 557 -11.22 -0.25 -46.00
CA ALA A 557 -9.80 -0.30 -46.34
C ALA A 557 -9.51 -1.37 -47.40
N CYS A 558 -10.03 -2.60 -47.23
CA CYS A 558 -9.87 -3.68 -48.20
C CYS A 558 -10.50 -3.35 -49.56
N LEU A 559 -11.67 -2.72 -49.57
CA LEU A 559 -12.33 -2.28 -50.81
C LEU A 559 -11.47 -1.25 -51.56
N ILE A 560 -10.90 -0.28 -50.84
CA ILE A 560 -10.04 0.75 -51.42
C ILE A 560 -8.74 0.14 -51.96
N ILE A 561 -8.09 -0.74 -51.20
CA ILE A 561 -6.88 -1.44 -51.65
C ILE A 561 -7.16 -2.22 -52.93
N LEU A 562 -8.29 -2.94 -53.00
CA LEU A 562 -8.70 -3.67 -54.20
C LEU A 562 -8.88 -2.75 -55.41
N VAL A 563 -9.60 -1.63 -55.25
CA VAL A 563 -9.80 -0.64 -56.33
C VAL A 563 -8.46 -0.09 -56.82
N ASN A 564 -7.55 0.24 -55.91
CA ASN A 564 -6.22 0.75 -56.25
C ASN A 564 -5.37 -0.29 -57.01
N LEU A 565 -5.39 -1.56 -56.58
CA LEU A 565 -4.68 -2.64 -57.28
C LEU A 565 -5.23 -2.87 -58.69
N LEU A 566 -6.56 -2.83 -58.86
CA LEU A 566 -7.19 -2.94 -60.17
C LEU A 566 -6.85 -1.76 -61.09
N ALA A 567 -6.91 -0.53 -60.57
CA ALA A 567 -6.53 0.67 -61.32
C ALA A 567 -5.06 0.59 -61.76
N PHE A 568 -4.17 0.17 -60.86
CA PHE A 568 -2.75 -0.03 -61.14
C PHE A 568 -2.50 -1.08 -62.22
N ALA A 569 -3.16 -2.24 -62.16
CA ALA A 569 -3.03 -3.29 -63.16
C ALA A 569 -3.46 -2.80 -64.55
N VAL A 570 -4.56 -2.03 -64.63
CA VAL A 570 -5.03 -1.44 -65.90
C VAL A 570 -4.05 -0.39 -66.43
N ILE A 571 -3.50 0.46 -65.55
CA ILE A 571 -2.48 1.46 -65.92
C ILE A 571 -1.24 0.76 -66.50
N ILE A 572 -0.70 -0.25 -65.81
CA ILE A 572 0.47 -1.01 -66.30
C ILE A 572 0.17 -1.68 -67.63
N PHE A 573 -0.98 -2.36 -67.76
CA PHE A 573 -1.34 -3.03 -68.99
C PHE A 573 -1.42 -2.05 -70.17
N LYS A 574 -2.03 -0.88 -69.94
CA LYS A 574 -2.16 0.16 -70.96
C LYS A 574 -0.79 0.78 -71.31
N VAL A 575 0.06 1.06 -70.32
CA VAL A 575 1.41 1.59 -70.51
C VAL A 575 2.30 0.58 -71.26
N TYR A 576 2.28 -0.70 -70.87
CA TYR A 576 3.00 -1.77 -71.53
C TYR A 576 2.59 -1.91 -73.00
N ARG A 577 1.28 -1.98 -73.26
CA ARG A 577 0.75 -2.07 -74.63
C ARG A 577 1.12 -0.86 -75.48
N HIS A 578 1.13 0.35 -74.90
CA HIS A 578 1.50 1.57 -75.61
C HIS A 578 3.02 1.65 -75.91
N THR A 579 3.84 1.09 -75.02
CA THR A 579 5.31 1.07 -75.17
C THR A 579 5.76 -0.01 -76.16
N ALA A 580 5.03 -1.14 -76.25
CA ALA A 580 5.34 -2.23 -77.17
C ALA A 580 4.97 -1.94 -78.63
N VAL A 581 4.07 -0.99 -78.91
CA VAL A 581 3.47 -0.77 -80.24
C VAL A 581 4.01 0.47 -80.97
N LYS A 582 4.77 1.37 -80.33
CA LYS A 582 5.25 2.63 -80.96
C LYS A 582 6.75 2.88 -80.76
N ILE A 583 7.45 3.24 -81.85
CA ILE A 583 8.78 3.87 -81.86
C ILE A 583 8.61 5.32 -81.33
N PRO A 584 9.40 5.82 -80.36
CA PRO A 584 9.04 7.03 -79.61
C PRO A 584 9.50 8.34 -80.29
N GLU A 585 8.58 9.29 -80.43
CA GLU A 585 8.91 10.72 -80.53
C GLU A 585 9.30 11.27 -79.15
N ILE A 586 10.32 12.14 -79.12
CA ILE A 586 11.10 12.52 -77.92
C ILE A 586 10.26 13.25 -76.85
N SER A 587 9.24 14.04 -77.22
CA SER A 587 8.47 14.84 -76.23
C SER A 587 7.40 14.04 -75.49
N HIS A 588 6.85 12.98 -76.10
CA HIS A 588 5.81 12.15 -75.48
C HIS A 588 6.40 11.09 -74.52
N TYR A 589 7.66 10.70 -74.77
CA TYR A 589 8.41 9.75 -73.94
C TYR A 589 8.71 10.26 -72.52
N GLU A 590 9.01 11.55 -72.34
CA GLU A 590 9.25 12.12 -71.01
C GLU A 590 8.02 12.12 -70.11
N ASN A 591 6.83 12.35 -70.68
CA ASN A 591 5.56 12.35 -69.95
C ASN A 591 5.15 10.92 -69.52
N ILE A 592 5.42 9.92 -70.36
CA ILE A 592 5.19 8.50 -70.07
C ILE A 592 6.17 8.01 -68.97
N ARG A 593 7.44 8.41 -69.01
CA ARG A 593 8.43 8.09 -67.98
C ARG A 593 8.09 8.71 -66.63
N SER A 594 7.54 9.93 -66.63
CA SER A 594 7.03 10.57 -65.42
C SER A 594 5.81 9.84 -64.83
N CYS A 595 4.90 9.35 -65.68
CA CYS A 595 3.74 8.55 -65.24
C CYS A 595 4.14 7.17 -64.72
N ALA A 596 5.11 6.50 -65.36
CA ALA A 596 5.64 5.21 -64.90
C ALA A 596 6.35 5.32 -63.55
N ARG A 597 7.11 6.40 -63.31
CA ARG A 597 7.70 6.72 -62.01
C ARG A 597 6.63 6.98 -60.94
N GLY A 598 5.56 7.69 -61.28
CA GLY A 598 4.40 7.90 -60.41
C GLY A 598 3.69 6.58 -60.05
N ALA A 599 3.47 5.70 -61.03
CA ALA A 599 2.86 4.39 -60.80
C ALA A 599 3.71 3.47 -59.90
N ILE A 600 5.03 3.44 -60.09
CA ILE A 600 5.95 2.67 -59.24
C ILE A 600 5.97 3.23 -57.81
N ALA A 601 5.94 4.56 -57.66
CA ALA A 601 5.80 5.19 -56.35
C ALA A 601 4.47 4.80 -55.69
N LEU A 602 3.36 4.79 -56.43
CA LEU A 602 2.06 4.34 -55.94
C LEU A 602 2.05 2.85 -55.49
N LEU A 603 2.77 1.94 -56.18
CA LEU A 603 2.82 0.51 -55.80
C LEU A 603 3.37 0.29 -54.38
N PHE A 604 4.48 0.95 -54.05
CA PHE A 604 5.15 0.84 -52.75
C PHE A 604 4.46 1.66 -51.65
N VAL A 605 3.75 2.73 -52.02
CA VAL A 605 3.03 3.59 -51.08
C VAL A 605 1.63 3.06 -50.75
N LEU A 606 0.97 2.36 -51.68
CA LEU A 606 -0.47 2.06 -51.58
C LEU A 606 -0.84 0.58 -51.41
N GLY A 607 -0.04 -0.35 -51.95
CA GLY A 607 -0.45 -1.77 -52.02
C GLY A 607 0.23 -2.65 -50.99
N VAL A 608 1.55 -2.68 -50.99
CA VAL A 608 2.33 -3.72 -50.30
C VAL A 608 2.38 -3.51 -48.78
N THR A 609 2.59 -2.27 -48.31
CA THR A 609 2.68 -1.94 -46.88
C THR A 609 1.38 -2.26 -46.14
N TRP A 610 0.25 -1.83 -46.69
CA TRP A 610 -1.07 -2.06 -46.11
C TRP A 610 -1.61 -3.47 -46.28
N THR A 611 -1.16 -4.22 -47.31
CA THR A 611 -1.44 -5.65 -47.42
C THR A 611 -0.82 -6.41 -46.25
N PHE A 612 0.42 -6.09 -45.86
CA PHE A 612 1.04 -6.65 -44.65
C PHE A 612 0.35 -6.18 -43.37
N GLY A 613 -0.14 -4.93 -43.33
CA GLY A 613 -0.95 -4.43 -42.22
C GLY A 613 -2.24 -5.22 -42.01
N VAL A 614 -2.99 -5.49 -43.08
CA VAL A 614 -4.20 -6.33 -43.02
C VAL A 614 -3.85 -7.78 -42.64
N MET A 615 -2.78 -8.35 -43.19
CA MET A 615 -2.30 -9.69 -42.77
C MET A 615 -1.93 -9.75 -41.29
N HIS A 616 -1.34 -8.69 -40.73
CA HIS A 616 -1.04 -8.63 -39.31
C HIS A 616 -2.32 -8.66 -38.46
N ILE A 617 -3.35 -7.91 -38.87
CA ILE A 617 -4.64 -7.88 -38.19
C ILE A 617 -5.38 -9.23 -38.29
N LEU A 618 -5.23 -9.97 -39.39
CA LEU A 618 -5.94 -11.25 -39.59
C LEU A 618 -5.27 -12.47 -38.94
N TYR A 619 -3.93 -12.48 -38.85
CA TYR A 619 -3.18 -13.67 -38.42
C TYR A 619 -2.41 -13.48 -37.10
N GLU A 620 -2.29 -12.25 -36.58
CA GLU A 620 -1.66 -11.92 -35.29
C GLU A 620 -0.27 -12.54 -35.03
N THR A 621 0.54 -12.74 -36.07
CA THR A 621 1.90 -13.29 -35.89
C THR A 621 2.95 -12.20 -35.65
N THR A 622 3.99 -12.54 -34.90
CA THR A 622 5.16 -11.66 -34.70
C THR A 622 5.88 -11.36 -36.02
N LEU A 623 5.94 -12.34 -36.93
CA LEU A 623 6.52 -12.16 -38.27
C LEU A 623 5.77 -11.09 -39.08
N THR A 624 4.43 -11.15 -39.11
CA THR A 624 3.63 -10.15 -39.84
C THR A 624 3.74 -8.76 -39.22
N ALA A 625 3.93 -8.66 -37.89
CA ALA A 625 4.18 -7.39 -37.21
C ALA A 625 5.51 -6.73 -37.65
N TYR A 626 6.60 -7.51 -37.70
CA TYR A 626 7.90 -7.02 -38.16
C TYR A 626 7.88 -6.61 -39.64
N LEU A 627 7.24 -7.41 -40.50
CA LEU A 627 7.10 -7.11 -41.93
C LEU A 627 6.29 -5.82 -42.15
N PHE A 628 5.19 -5.65 -41.43
CA PHE A 628 4.39 -4.43 -41.49
C PHE A 628 5.18 -3.20 -41.02
N THR A 629 5.84 -3.30 -39.86
CA THR A 629 6.60 -2.19 -39.28
C THR A 629 7.74 -1.76 -40.20
N PHE A 630 8.52 -2.73 -40.72
CA PHE A 630 9.60 -2.46 -41.67
C PHE A 630 9.08 -1.76 -42.92
N ALA A 631 8.00 -2.28 -43.53
CA ALA A 631 7.42 -1.71 -44.74
C ALA A 631 6.88 -0.27 -44.50
N ASN A 632 6.27 -0.03 -43.33
CA ASN A 632 5.71 1.26 -42.95
C ASN A 632 6.79 2.35 -42.72
N VAL A 633 7.93 2.00 -42.13
CA VAL A 633 9.07 2.93 -41.95
C VAL A 633 9.55 3.51 -43.29
N PHE A 634 9.61 2.68 -44.33
CA PHE A 634 10.05 3.14 -45.65
C PHE A 634 8.98 3.89 -46.44
N GLN A 635 7.71 3.79 -46.06
CA GLN A 635 6.60 4.43 -46.78
C GLN A 635 6.77 5.96 -46.86
N GLY A 636 7.09 6.61 -45.74
CA GLY A 636 7.35 8.07 -45.71
C GLY A 636 8.58 8.49 -46.53
N MET A 637 9.65 7.67 -46.48
CA MET A 637 10.87 7.90 -47.26
C MET A 637 10.60 7.82 -48.77
N PHE A 638 9.83 6.83 -49.22
CA PHE A 638 9.47 6.69 -50.63
C PHE A 638 8.57 7.83 -51.11
N ILE A 639 7.58 8.26 -50.30
CA ILE A 639 6.76 9.45 -50.60
C ILE A 639 7.65 10.67 -50.86
N PHE A 640 8.59 10.95 -49.95
CA PHE A 640 9.49 12.09 -50.08
C PHE A 640 10.39 12.00 -51.32
N ILE A 641 11.02 10.84 -51.56
CA ILE A 641 11.92 10.66 -52.70
C ILE A 641 11.18 10.78 -54.03
N PHE A 642 10.04 10.11 -54.17
CA PHE A 642 9.33 10.07 -55.46
C PHE A 642 8.52 11.34 -55.75
N LEU A 643 7.87 11.93 -54.74
CA LEU A 643 7.04 13.12 -54.94
C LEU A 643 7.83 14.41 -54.76
N CYS A 644 8.73 14.53 -53.78
CA CYS A 644 9.47 15.77 -53.54
C CYS A 644 10.79 15.82 -54.33
N VAL A 645 11.59 14.75 -54.30
CA VAL A 645 12.94 14.77 -54.90
C VAL A 645 12.92 14.47 -56.39
N LEU A 646 12.14 13.50 -56.87
CA LEU A 646 12.17 13.04 -58.28
C LEU A 646 11.17 13.74 -59.20
N SER A 647 10.27 14.56 -58.66
CA SER A 647 9.28 15.31 -59.43
C SER A 647 9.89 16.57 -60.03
N ARG A 648 10.06 16.59 -61.37
CA ARG A 648 10.62 17.75 -62.08
C ARG A 648 9.87 19.06 -61.81
N ARG A 649 8.53 19.02 -61.69
CA ARG A 649 7.73 20.23 -61.37
C ARG A 649 8.09 20.81 -60.00
N ILE A 650 8.29 19.95 -59.01
CA ILE A 650 8.63 20.38 -57.65
C ILE A 650 10.09 20.81 -57.58
N GLN A 651 10.99 20.13 -58.29
CA GLN A 651 12.38 20.57 -58.46
C GLN A 651 12.46 21.97 -59.10
N GLU A 652 11.62 22.27 -60.09
CA GLU A 652 11.56 23.58 -60.74
C GLU A 652 11.02 24.67 -59.79
N GLU A 653 10.00 24.38 -58.99
CA GLU A 653 9.50 25.32 -57.97
C GLU A 653 10.48 25.50 -56.81
N TYR A 654 11.15 24.42 -56.34
CA TYR A 654 12.25 24.53 -55.39
C TYR A 654 13.37 25.40 -55.97
N TYR A 655 13.74 25.17 -57.22
CA TYR A 655 14.75 25.99 -57.90
C TYR A 655 14.32 27.46 -58.00
N ARG A 656 13.03 27.77 -58.25
CA ARG A 656 12.51 29.15 -58.21
C ARG A 656 12.52 29.76 -56.81
N LEU A 657 12.13 29.00 -55.80
CA LEU A 657 12.17 29.41 -54.40
C LEU A 657 13.61 29.69 -53.95
N PHE A 658 14.54 28.77 -54.24
CA PHE A 658 15.96 28.91 -53.89
C PHE A 658 16.68 29.97 -54.73
N LYS A 659 16.24 30.23 -55.97
CA LYS A 659 16.74 31.33 -56.80
C LYS A 659 16.32 32.71 -56.29
N ASN A 660 15.19 32.80 -55.58
CA ASN A 660 14.68 34.02 -54.98
C ASN A 660 15.16 34.24 -53.53
N VAL A 661 15.98 33.35 -52.98
CA VAL A 661 16.72 33.58 -51.73
C VAL A 661 18.07 34.20 -52.10
N PRO A 662 18.31 35.51 -51.85
CA PRO A 662 19.62 36.09 -52.08
C PRO A 662 20.60 35.51 -51.06
N CYS A 663 21.77 35.09 -51.53
CA CYS A 663 22.97 34.76 -50.75
C CYS A 663 23.02 33.41 -50.01
N CYS A 664 23.26 32.29 -50.72
CA CYS A 664 24.03 31.20 -50.11
C CYS A 664 24.71 30.17 -51.07
N PHE A 665 24.96 30.49 -52.34
CA PHE A 665 25.67 29.56 -53.23
C PHE A 665 26.68 30.26 -54.16
N GLU A 666 27.51 31.14 -53.60
CA GLU A 666 28.72 31.64 -54.29
C GLU A 666 30.00 30.89 -53.86
N CYS A 667 29.89 29.88 -52.99
CA CYS A 667 31.04 29.09 -52.49
C CYS A 667 31.22 27.69 -53.13
N LEU A 668 30.52 27.37 -54.22
CA LEU A 668 30.66 26.06 -54.89
C LEU A 668 30.78 26.24 -56.40
N ARG A 669 31.77 27.03 -56.82
CA ARG A 669 32.30 27.04 -58.18
C ARG A 669 33.71 26.49 -58.20
#